data_AF-A0A971N2B8-F1
#
_entry.id   AF-A0A971N2B8-F1
#
_cell.length_a   1.000
_cell.length_b   1.000
_cell.length_c   1.000
_cell.angle_alpha   90.00
_cell.angle_beta   90.00
_cell.angle_gamma   90.00
#
_symmetry.space_group_name_H-M   'P 1'
#
loop_
_entity.id
_entity.type
_entity.pdbx_description
1 polymer ?
#
loop_
_entity_poly.entity_id
_entity_poly.type
_entity_poly.pdbx_seq_one_letter_code
_entity_poly.pdbx_strand_id
1 'polypeptide(L)'
;MNKKWIKRATGLLLALTMVFTLMPLTVTAQTEKELVILHTNDVHGSAAADDTHIGYANYKNVIKAVRDENDHVLVVDAGDASQGTNFASLNKGADVITVLNMLPLDAFTPGNHEFDYSQESAMANYAASTFPWYASNVTYESTGVLVFKAGEVLDVDGLKVGIFGLATPETKFKADPRNTQGLNFAKTVADNVAIANAEVAKLKAGGAEIIVLLSHLGTDAESEVKSTDIAAAVEGIDIIIDGHSHSPHSESGPSGKSFIASGADGLLNIGIATVTTDGKVTSNVITKAQAVEYGEDEQIATLIDELLAGQEEVLGIVVGKTAVELDGARGSNRTGETNLGNLITDAMRLASGADVVITNGGGIRASIEVGEITVGDVFTVLPFGNAMTVIEVTGQDIIDALNHGTKAYPGEAGGFPHVSGMTYEIAVGYGSIPNMVTNVKVDGEPLVKTKKYKLASNDFMAVGGDGYTMFEGKEQLALYGSLALIVEEYIAELTAKAGEDGFTYEIEDRITLYDTAFKDAPLGHWAHEYIETLYEEEIVKGYGTSGEFRPENKVTRGHAAKMIALAAGLDYEGLVADFNDVAEDYEMSPYIAALVKKKAIKGYDDGNYRPFENIKRSHLAKIVVIAFDLEMGDGSVDLTDIATNSEKEYIEILASNGLVKGYGETKEFRPDRTISRAELAKILALAMDLQAVPGT
;
A
#
# COMPACT_ATOMS: atom_id res chain seq x y z
N MET A 1 0.97 -64.71 -4.33
CA MET A 1 0.72 -63.82 -3.18
C MET A 1 0.45 -62.41 -3.70
N ASN A 2 -0.43 -61.66 -3.03
CA ASN A 2 -0.98 -60.30 -3.33
C ASN A 2 -1.99 -60.23 -4.49
N LYS A 3 -3.32 -60.25 -4.29
CA LYS A 3 -4.26 -59.47 -3.43
C LYS A 3 -4.36 -57.96 -3.75
N LYS A 4 -4.78 -57.66 -4.98
CA LYS A 4 -5.85 -56.69 -5.26
C LYS A 4 -7.10 -57.49 -5.63
N TRP A 5 -8.28 -56.88 -5.51
CA TRP A 5 -9.64 -57.41 -5.80
C TRP A 5 -10.39 -58.07 -4.63
N ILE A 6 -11.67 -57.68 -4.50
CA ILE A 6 -12.66 -57.99 -3.46
C ILE A 6 -12.68 -56.99 -2.29
N LYS A 7 -13.31 -55.83 -2.51
CA LYS A 7 -14.35 -55.23 -1.63
C LYS A 7 -15.23 -54.28 -2.44
N ARG A 8 -16.13 -54.85 -3.24
CA ARG A 8 -17.37 -54.20 -3.73
C ARG A 8 -18.48 -55.25 -3.56
N ALA A 9 -19.67 -54.79 -3.20
CA ALA A 9 -20.91 -55.53 -2.95
C ALA A 9 -21.08 -56.19 -1.56
N THR A 10 -21.67 -55.43 -0.63
CA THR A 10 -22.71 -55.95 0.28
C THR A 10 -23.50 -54.79 0.88
N GLY A 11 -24.79 -54.72 0.56
CA GLY A 11 -25.70 -53.76 1.19
C GLY A 11 -27.07 -53.59 0.52
N LEU A 12 -27.72 -54.66 0.03
CA LEU A 12 -29.15 -54.63 -0.29
C LEU A 12 -29.88 -55.86 0.26
N LEU A 13 -31.07 -55.58 0.78
CA LEU A 13 -32.28 -56.42 0.87
C LEU A 13 -32.55 -57.28 2.13
N LEU A 14 -33.54 -56.83 2.92
CA LEU A 14 -34.58 -57.63 3.60
C LEU A 14 -35.80 -56.70 3.79
N ALA A 15 -36.84 -56.71 2.94
CA ALA A 15 -37.98 -57.64 2.80
C ALA A 15 -39.22 -57.31 3.67
N LEU A 16 -40.27 -56.81 2.99
CA LEU A 16 -41.74 -56.96 3.13
C LEU A 16 -42.33 -57.52 4.46
N THR A 17 -43.45 -57.03 5.03
CA THR A 17 -44.84 -56.99 4.49
C THR A 17 -45.79 -56.20 5.43
N MET A 18 -46.74 -55.40 4.91
CA MET A 18 -48.16 -55.53 5.30
C MET A 18 -49.09 -54.85 4.27
N VAL A 19 -50.11 -55.60 3.86
CA VAL A 19 -51.13 -55.29 2.83
C VAL A 19 -52.19 -54.33 3.40
N PHE A 20 -52.51 -53.26 2.66
CA PHE A 20 -53.87 -52.68 2.65
C PHE A 20 -54.27 -52.21 1.25
N THR A 21 -55.56 -52.33 1.00
CA THR A 21 -56.31 -52.34 -0.25
C THR A 21 -56.54 -50.97 -0.89
N LEU A 22 -56.32 -50.90 -2.21
CA LEU A 22 -57.09 -50.20 -3.27
C LEU A 22 -57.74 -48.83 -2.98
N MET A 23 -57.10 -47.77 -3.50
CA MET A 23 -57.69 -46.76 -4.40
C MET A 23 -56.60 -46.29 -5.38
N PRO A 24 -56.84 -46.21 -6.71
CA PRO A 24 -55.88 -45.59 -7.61
C PRO A 24 -56.01 -44.08 -7.50
N LEU A 25 -55.26 -43.49 -6.58
CA LEU A 25 -54.84 -42.10 -6.70
C LEU A 25 -53.66 -42.12 -7.66
N THR A 26 -53.88 -41.77 -8.92
CA THR A 26 -52.80 -41.29 -9.79
C THR A 26 -52.34 -39.94 -9.24
N VAL A 27 -51.58 -39.97 -8.14
CA VAL A 27 -50.61 -38.92 -7.87
C VAL A 27 -49.50 -39.20 -8.88
N THR A 28 -49.48 -38.45 -9.97
CA THR A 28 -48.24 -38.24 -10.70
C THR A 28 -47.30 -37.57 -9.71
N ALA A 29 -46.48 -38.37 -9.02
CA ALA A 29 -45.30 -37.83 -8.36
C ALA A 29 -44.46 -37.24 -9.48
N GLN A 30 -44.47 -35.91 -9.61
CA GLN A 30 -43.52 -35.21 -10.45
C GLN A 30 -42.16 -35.59 -9.89
N THR A 31 -41.38 -36.36 -10.64
CA THR A 31 -40.01 -36.67 -10.26
C THR A 31 -39.28 -35.35 -10.13
N GLU A 32 -38.91 -35.01 -8.90
CA GLU A 32 -38.13 -33.84 -8.56
C GLU A 32 -36.82 -33.91 -9.35
N LYS A 33 -36.57 -32.89 -10.17
CA LYS A 33 -35.32 -32.76 -10.91
C LYS A 33 -34.39 -31.87 -10.10
N GLU A 34 -33.10 -32.18 -10.18
CA GLU A 34 -32.04 -31.35 -9.60
C GLU A 34 -31.11 -30.85 -10.71
N LEU A 35 -30.65 -29.61 -10.57
CA LEU A 35 -29.63 -28.98 -11.37
C LEU A 35 -28.34 -28.90 -10.54
N VAL A 36 -27.25 -29.42 -11.07
CA VAL A 36 -25.91 -29.23 -10.50
C VAL A 36 -25.22 -28.08 -11.25
N ILE A 37 -24.72 -27.10 -10.52
CA ILE A 37 -24.02 -25.94 -11.07
C ILE A 37 -22.57 -26.01 -10.61
N LEU A 38 -21.65 -26.24 -11.56
CA LEU A 38 -20.23 -26.00 -11.34
C LEU A 38 -19.94 -24.56 -11.68
N HIS A 39 -19.24 -23.87 -10.78
CA HIS A 39 -18.93 -22.46 -10.98
C HIS A 39 -17.53 -22.06 -10.54
N THR A 40 -17.01 -21.06 -11.24
CA THR A 40 -15.78 -20.34 -10.96
C THR A 40 -16.05 -18.84 -10.99
N ASN A 41 -15.17 -18.05 -10.41
CA ASN A 41 -15.18 -16.58 -10.44
C ASN A 41 -13.76 -16.12 -10.07
N ASP A 42 -13.39 -14.91 -10.49
CA ASP A 42 -12.15 -14.26 -10.07
C ASP A 42 -10.92 -15.16 -10.29
N VAL A 43 -10.83 -15.86 -11.43
CA VAL A 43 -9.69 -16.76 -11.68
C VAL A 43 -8.39 -15.98 -11.88
N HIS A 44 -8.49 -14.72 -12.28
CA HIS A 44 -7.37 -13.80 -12.38
C HIS A 44 -6.15 -14.41 -13.08
N GLY A 45 -6.38 -15.01 -14.26
CA GLY A 45 -5.31 -15.49 -15.12
C GLY A 45 -4.55 -16.71 -14.60
N SER A 46 -5.01 -17.33 -13.50
CA SER A 46 -4.44 -18.55 -12.90
C SER A 46 -4.79 -19.80 -13.72
N ALA A 47 -4.45 -19.77 -15.01
CA ALA A 47 -4.81 -20.79 -15.99
C ALA A 47 -4.06 -22.11 -15.77
N ALA A 48 -2.79 -22.03 -15.39
CA ALA A 48 -1.94 -23.18 -15.09
C ALA A 48 -2.12 -23.63 -13.63
N ALA A 49 -1.93 -24.92 -13.38
CA ALA A 49 -1.84 -25.45 -12.02
C ALA A 49 -0.46 -25.14 -11.42
N ASP A 50 -0.41 -24.73 -10.15
CA ASP A 50 0.85 -24.50 -9.43
C ASP A 50 0.81 -25.12 -8.01
N ASP A 51 1.41 -24.51 -6.99
CA ASP A 51 1.32 -24.96 -5.59
C ASP A 51 -0.01 -24.55 -4.92
N THR A 52 -0.66 -23.48 -5.35
CA THR A 52 -1.88 -22.90 -4.76
C THR A 52 -3.14 -23.10 -5.61
N HIS A 53 -3.07 -22.91 -6.92
CA HIS A 53 -4.20 -22.87 -7.86
C HIS A 53 -4.47 -24.22 -8.51
N ILE A 54 -5.73 -24.48 -8.89
CA ILE A 54 -6.16 -25.74 -9.52
C ILE A 54 -5.77 -25.81 -11.00
N GLY A 55 -5.84 -24.68 -11.71
CA GLY A 55 -5.64 -24.59 -13.15
C GLY A 55 -6.77 -25.21 -13.98
N TYR A 56 -6.97 -24.69 -15.20
CA TYR A 56 -8.09 -25.09 -16.06
C TYR A 56 -7.98 -26.53 -16.58
N ALA A 57 -6.77 -27.10 -16.67
CA ALA A 57 -6.57 -28.48 -17.08
C ALA A 57 -7.19 -29.48 -16.08
N ASN A 58 -7.03 -29.26 -14.78
CA ASN A 58 -7.69 -30.07 -13.75
C ASN A 58 -9.21 -29.79 -13.75
N TYR A 59 -9.62 -28.53 -13.90
CA TYR A 59 -11.04 -28.16 -13.90
C TYR A 59 -11.84 -28.89 -15.00
N LYS A 60 -11.28 -29.04 -16.21
CA LYS A 60 -11.91 -29.76 -17.31
C LYS A 60 -12.28 -31.21 -16.95
N ASN A 61 -11.41 -31.92 -16.25
CA ASN A 61 -11.68 -33.30 -15.84
C ASN A 61 -12.66 -33.39 -14.67
N VAL A 62 -12.66 -32.40 -13.76
CA VAL A 62 -13.72 -32.28 -12.75
C VAL A 62 -15.08 -32.08 -13.41
N ILE A 63 -15.19 -31.17 -14.39
CA ILE A 63 -16.43 -30.95 -15.15
C ILE A 63 -16.91 -32.25 -15.78
N LYS A 64 -16.00 -32.98 -16.44
CA LYS A 64 -16.32 -34.26 -17.07
C LYS A 64 -16.85 -35.27 -16.05
N ALA A 65 -16.18 -35.44 -14.91
CA ALA A 65 -16.59 -36.39 -13.89
C ALA A 65 -17.97 -36.05 -13.31
N VAL A 66 -18.25 -34.78 -13.06
CA VAL A 66 -19.56 -34.33 -12.56
C VAL A 66 -20.66 -34.55 -13.61
N ARG A 67 -20.39 -34.27 -14.88
CA ARG A 67 -21.33 -34.56 -15.99
C ARG A 67 -21.57 -36.05 -16.22
N ASP A 68 -20.60 -36.91 -15.93
CA ASP A 68 -20.77 -38.37 -16.02
C ASP A 68 -21.65 -38.94 -14.89
N GLU A 69 -21.80 -38.22 -13.77
CA GLU A 69 -22.54 -38.66 -12.57
C GLU A 69 -23.92 -38.00 -12.41
N ASN A 70 -24.23 -36.94 -13.17
CA ASN A 70 -25.43 -36.13 -12.99
C ASN A 70 -26.12 -35.83 -14.32
N ASP A 71 -27.45 -35.91 -14.33
CA ASP A 71 -28.26 -35.74 -15.55
C ASP A 71 -28.38 -34.28 -16.01
N HIS A 72 -28.40 -33.31 -15.10
CA HIS A 72 -28.51 -31.89 -15.45
C HIS A 72 -27.37 -31.08 -14.81
N VAL A 73 -26.39 -30.69 -15.62
CA VAL A 73 -25.21 -29.95 -15.16
C VAL A 73 -25.04 -28.65 -15.95
N LEU A 74 -24.91 -27.54 -15.24
CA LEU A 74 -24.56 -26.23 -15.77
C LEU A 74 -23.14 -25.87 -15.32
N VAL A 75 -22.31 -25.37 -16.23
CA VAL A 75 -20.93 -24.93 -15.95
C VAL A 75 -20.84 -23.44 -16.27
N VAL A 76 -20.58 -22.61 -15.26
CA VAL A 76 -20.61 -21.14 -15.40
C VAL A 76 -19.37 -20.50 -14.80
N ASP A 77 -19.02 -19.31 -15.28
CA ASP A 77 -17.96 -18.50 -14.70
C ASP A 77 -18.47 -17.08 -14.44
N ALA A 78 -18.29 -16.61 -13.21
CA ALA A 78 -18.86 -15.35 -12.74
C ALA A 78 -17.96 -14.13 -13.01
N GLY A 79 -16.98 -14.20 -13.92
CA GLY A 79 -16.19 -13.05 -14.37
C GLY A 79 -14.84 -12.90 -13.66
N ASP A 80 -14.08 -11.89 -14.09
CA ASP A 80 -12.70 -11.61 -13.68
C ASP A 80 -11.75 -12.79 -13.95
N ALA A 81 -11.79 -13.29 -15.18
CA ALA A 81 -10.86 -14.33 -15.63
C ALA A 81 -9.56 -13.75 -16.21
N SER A 82 -9.61 -12.52 -16.73
CA SER A 82 -8.70 -12.03 -17.76
C SER A 82 -7.58 -11.07 -17.31
N GLN A 83 -7.42 -10.80 -16.01
CA GLN A 83 -6.28 -10.05 -15.43
C GLN A 83 -5.52 -10.91 -14.40
N GLY A 84 -4.38 -10.48 -13.85
CA GLY A 84 -3.83 -11.04 -12.60
C GLY A 84 -2.46 -11.70 -12.73
N THR A 85 -2.23 -12.41 -13.83
CA THR A 85 -0.92 -13.04 -14.14
C THR A 85 -0.30 -12.48 -15.40
N ASN A 86 1.00 -12.73 -15.60
CA ASN A 86 1.66 -12.44 -16.89
C ASN A 86 1.03 -13.23 -18.04
N PHE A 87 0.56 -14.45 -17.77
CA PHE A 87 -0.15 -15.27 -18.75
C PHE A 87 -1.37 -14.53 -19.32
N ALA A 88 -2.13 -13.84 -18.46
CA ALA A 88 -3.25 -13.01 -18.89
C ALA A 88 -2.78 -11.67 -19.50
N SER A 89 -1.81 -11.02 -18.86
CA SER A 89 -1.43 -9.62 -19.18
C SER A 89 -0.72 -9.46 -20.51
N LEU A 90 0.20 -10.37 -20.87
CA LEU A 90 1.03 -10.24 -22.07
C LEU A 90 0.21 -10.23 -23.35
N ASN A 91 -0.91 -10.96 -23.37
CA ASN A 91 -1.82 -10.99 -24.51
C ASN A 91 -3.22 -10.43 -24.17
N LYS A 92 -3.30 -9.50 -23.22
CA LYS A 92 -4.51 -8.71 -22.91
C LYS A 92 -5.77 -9.58 -22.72
N GLY A 93 -5.61 -10.71 -22.02
CA GLY A 93 -6.67 -11.69 -21.71
C GLY A 93 -7.01 -12.69 -22.82
N ALA A 94 -6.50 -12.53 -24.05
CA ALA A 94 -6.87 -13.39 -25.18
C ALA A 94 -6.43 -14.86 -25.00
N ASP A 95 -5.31 -15.09 -24.33
CA ASP A 95 -4.81 -16.44 -24.04
C ASP A 95 -5.72 -17.15 -23.01
N VAL A 96 -6.26 -16.40 -22.04
CA VAL A 96 -7.27 -16.92 -21.11
C VAL A 96 -8.54 -17.34 -21.86
N ILE A 97 -9.06 -16.50 -22.75
CA ILE A 97 -10.24 -16.85 -23.57
C ILE A 97 -9.98 -18.09 -24.42
N THR A 98 -8.77 -18.22 -24.97
CA THR A 98 -8.37 -19.38 -25.77
C THR A 98 -8.44 -20.67 -24.95
N VAL A 99 -8.02 -20.65 -23.69
CA VAL A 99 -8.14 -21.78 -22.76
C VAL A 99 -9.59 -22.00 -22.32
N LEU A 100 -10.34 -20.94 -21.98
CA LEU A 100 -11.75 -21.05 -21.60
C LEU A 100 -12.62 -21.65 -22.71
N ASN A 101 -12.31 -21.37 -23.98
CA ASN A 101 -12.99 -21.96 -25.13
C ASN A 101 -12.84 -23.50 -25.22
N MET A 102 -11.86 -24.09 -24.53
CA MET A 102 -11.70 -25.55 -24.40
C MET A 102 -12.58 -26.15 -23.29
N LEU A 103 -13.08 -25.33 -22.37
CA LEU A 103 -14.04 -25.73 -21.35
C LEU A 103 -15.45 -25.71 -21.94
N PRO A 104 -16.34 -26.63 -21.56
CA PRO A 104 -17.71 -26.63 -22.04
C PRO A 104 -18.56 -25.67 -21.20
N LEU A 105 -18.18 -24.39 -21.16
CA LEU A 105 -18.86 -23.33 -20.42
C LEU A 105 -20.22 -23.02 -21.05
N ASP A 106 -21.25 -22.97 -20.20
CA ASP A 106 -22.63 -22.69 -20.60
C ASP A 106 -22.95 -21.19 -20.48
N ALA A 107 -22.28 -20.47 -19.57
CA ALA A 107 -22.45 -19.03 -19.37
C ALA A 107 -21.23 -18.37 -18.72
N PHE A 108 -21.03 -17.10 -19.08
CA PHE A 108 -20.06 -16.18 -18.47
C PHE A 108 -20.75 -14.85 -18.16
N THR A 109 -20.38 -14.17 -17.07
CA THR A 109 -20.72 -12.74 -16.87
C THR A 109 -19.42 -11.95 -16.81
N PRO A 110 -19.31 -10.79 -17.49
CA PRO A 110 -18.11 -9.97 -17.37
C PRO A 110 -18.01 -9.36 -15.98
N GLY A 111 -16.83 -9.47 -15.38
CA GLY A 111 -16.42 -8.68 -14.23
C GLY A 111 -15.78 -7.37 -14.65
N ASN A 112 -15.24 -6.62 -13.68
CA ASN A 112 -14.58 -5.35 -14.00
C ASN A 112 -13.26 -5.58 -14.75
N HIS A 113 -12.51 -6.62 -14.43
CA HIS A 113 -11.17 -6.86 -14.98
C HIS A 113 -11.18 -7.33 -16.44
N GLU A 114 -12.35 -7.71 -16.98
CA GLU A 114 -12.52 -7.89 -18.44
C GLU A 114 -12.26 -6.60 -19.24
N PHE A 115 -12.26 -5.43 -18.58
CA PHE A 115 -12.06 -4.12 -19.20
C PHE A 115 -10.69 -3.49 -18.88
N ASP A 116 -9.74 -4.23 -18.28
CA ASP A 116 -8.48 -3.65 -17.79
C ASP A 116 -7.52 -3.17 -18.88
N TYR A 117 -7.45 -3.88 -20.01
CA TYR A 117 -6.47 -3.55 -21.05
C TYR A 117 -6.99 -2.51 -22.05
N SER A 118 -8.18 -2.70 -22.58
CA SER A 118 -8.89 -1.73 -23.41
C SER A 118 -10.33 -2.18 -23.67
N GLN A 119 -11.21 -1.24 -24.05
CA GLN A 119 -12.55 -1.58 -24.54
C GLN A 119 -12.48 -2.50 -25.77
N GLU A 120 -11.51 -2.25 -26.65
CA GLU A 120 -11.32 -3.05 -27.88
C GLU A 120 -10.92 -4.48 -27.56
N SER A 121 -9.98 -4.68 -26.63
CA SER A 121 -9.58 -6.00 -26.15
C SER A 121 -10.75 -6.74 -25.49
N ALA A 122 -11.53 -6.05 -24.64
CA ALA A 122 -12.72 -6.64 -24.01
C ALA A 122 -13.73 -7.14 -25.07
N MET A 123 -14.00 -6.33 -26.09
CA MET A 123 -14.93 -6.70 -27.17
C MET A 123 -14.36 -7.78 -28.10
N ALA A 124 -13.05 -7.79 -28.34
CA ALA A 124 -12.38 -8.85 -29.10
C ALA A 124 -12.45 -10.19 -28.36
N ASN A 125 -12.20 -10.19 -27.04
CA ASN A 125 -12.30 -11.36 -26.16
C ASN A 125 -13.75 -11.88 -26.09
N TYR A 126 -14.73 -10.98 -25.98
CA TYR A 126 -16.15 -11.34 -26.07
C TYR A 126 -16.47 -11.98 -27.43
N ALA A 127 -16.03 -11.38 -28.54
CA ALA A 127 -16.29 -11.90 -29.88
C ALA A 127 -15.59 -13.25 -30.17
N ALA A 128 -14.44 -13.50 -29.54
CA ALA A 128 -13.67 -14.74 -29.66
C ALA A 128 -14.19 -15.88 -28.77
N SER A 129 -15.06 -15.58 -27.81
CA SER A 129 -15.60 -16.58 -26.87
C SER A 129 -16.58 -17.53 -27.58
N THR A 130 -16.43 -18.84 -27.34
CA THR A 130 -17.35 -19.89 -27.84
C THR A 130 -18.56 -20.09 -26.93
N PHE A 131 -18.58 -19.40 -25.79
CA PHE A 131 -19.63 -19.39 -24.79
C PHE A 131 -20.27 -17.98 -24.68
N PRO A 132 -21.56 -17.89 -24.30
CA PRO A 132 -22.26 -16.61 -24.21
C PRO A 132 -21.87 -15.81 -22.96
N TRP A 133 -21.65 -14.51 -23.15
CA TRP A 133 -21.55 -13.55 -22.04
C TRP A 133 -22.90 -12.90 -21.77
N TYR A 134 -23.34 -12.90 -20.51
CA TYR A 134 -24.60 -12.32 -20.05
C TYR A 134 -24.35 -11.12 -19.15
N ALA A 135 -24.93 -9.97 -19.51
CA ALA A 135 -25.02 -8.83 -18.60
C ALA A 135 -26.20 -7.95 -19.01
N SER A 136 -27.32 -8.13 -18.33
CA SER A 136 -28.59 -7.44 -18.63
C SER A 136 -28.58 -5.97 -18.20
N ASN A 137 -27.51 -5.50 -17.56
CA ASN A 137 -27.36 -4.16 -17.00
C ASN A 137 -26.26 -3.32 -17.66
N VAL A 138 -25.70 -3.78 -18.78
CA VAL A 138 -24.67 -3.04 -19.54
C VAL A 138 -25.19 -2.68 -20.92
N THR A 139 -25.22 -1.38 -21.22
CA THR A 139 -25.76 -0.83 -22.47
C THR A 139 -24.80 0.16 -23.11
N TYR A 140 -24.87 0.36 -24.43
CA TYR A 140 -24.20 1.48 -25.07
C TYR A 140 -24.95 2.78 -24.76
N GLU A 141 -24.27 3.79 -24.21
CA GLU A 141 -24.87 5.11 -23.87
C GLU A 141 -25.58 5.76 -25.07
N SER A 142 -25.01 5.58 -26.27
CA SER A 142 -25.51 6.20 -27.50
C SER A 142 -26.82 5.60 -28.03
N THR A 143 -27.12 4.34 -27.71
CA THR A 143 -28.25 3.61 -28.30
C THR A 143 -29.20 3.00 -27.27
N GLY A 144 -28.75 2.79 -26.03
CA GLY A 144 -29.46 2.03 -25.01
C GLY A 144 -29.54 0.53 -25.29
N VAL A 145 -28.88 0.03 -26.33
CA VAL A 145 -28.84 -1.39 -26.67
C VAL A 145 -27.86 -2.12 -25.75
N LEU A 146 -28.20 -3.33 -25.35
CA LEU A 146 -27.34 -4.18 -24.52
C LEU A 146 -26.01 -4.47 -25.23
N VAL A 147 -24.92 -4.42 -24.48
CA VAL A 147 -23.58 -4.78 -24.96
C VAL A 147 -23.44 -6.30 -25.04
N PHE A 148 -23.92 -7.00 -24.02
CA PHE A 148 -23.87 -8.45 -23.87
C PHE A 148 -25.26 -9.07 -23.99
N LYS A 149 -25.36 -10.41 -23.96
CA LYS A 149 -26.65 -11.08 -24.10
C LYS A 149 -27.55 -10.78 -22.88
N ALA A 150 -28.84 -10.58 -23.15
CA ALA A 150 -29.88 -10.66 -22.13
C ALA A 150 -30.08 -12.12 -21.70
N GLY A 151 -30.85 -12.34 -20.63
CA GLY A 151 -31.14 -13.70 -20.16
C GLY A 151 -31.86 -14.58 -21.17
N GLU A 152 -31.65 -15.89 -21.09
CA GLU A 152 -32.31 -16.89 -21.90
C GLU A 152 -32.67 -18.17 -21.12
N VAL A 153 -33.54 -18.99 -21.69
CA VAL A 153 -33.91 -20.29 -21.11
C VAL A 153 -33.15 -21.38 -21.86
N LEU A 154 -32.25 -22.05 -21.15
CA LEU A 154 -31.49 -23.19 -21.61
C LEU A 154 -32.28 -24.48 -21.39
N ASP A 155 -32.14 -25.43 -22.31
CA ASP A 155 -32.64 -26.81 -22.14
C ASP A 155 -31.45 -27.69 -21.73
N VAL A 156 -31.41 -28.05 -20.46
CA VAL A 156 -30.37 -28.90 -19.87
C VAL A 156 -30.96 -30.29 -19.70
N ASP A 157 -30.84 -31.12 -20.73
CA ASP A 157 -31.36 -32.50 -20.78
C ASP A 157 -32.85 -32.64 -20.39
N GLY A 158 -33.66 -31.67 -20.82
CA GLY A 158 -35.10 -31.62 -20.58
C GLY A 158 -35.50 -30.85 -19.32
N LEU A 159 -34.56 -30.27 -18.58
CA LEU A 159 -34.80 -29.29 -17.53
C LEU A 159 -34.63 -27.87 -18.09
N LYS A 160 -35.65 -27.02 -17.96
CA LYS A 160 -35.59 -25.64 -18.46
C LYS A 160 -34.97 -24.71 -17.42
N VAL A 161 -33.74 -24.26 -17.68
CA VAL A 161 -32.99 -23.38 -16.77
C VAL A 161 -32.95 -21.96 -17.35
N GLY A 162 -33.57 -21.01 -16.68
CA GLY A 162 -33.41 -19.60 -16.99
C GLY A 162 -32.08 -19.07 -16.46
N ILE A 163 -31.30 -18.40 -17.29
CA ILE A 163 -30.05 -17.75 -16.87
C ILE A 163 -30.01 -16.30 -17.34
N PHE A 164 -29.50 -15.41 -16.50
CA PHE A 164 -29.18 -14.02 -16.86
C PHE A 164 -28.01 -13.53 -15.99
N GLY A 165 -27.38 -12.42 -16.40
CA GLY A 165 -26.23 -11.88 -15.68
C GLY A 165 -26.32 -10.40 -15.33
N LEU A 166 -25.52 -9.98 -14.35
CA LEU A 166 -25.35 -8.59 -13.92
C LEU A 166 -23.85 -8.31 -13.68
N ALA A 167 -23.33 -7.25 -14.32
CA ALA A 167 -21.94 -6.80 -14.15
C ALA A 167 -21.87 -5.58 -13.21
N THR A 168 -20.82 -5.48 -12.40
CA THR A 168 -20.68 -4.40 -11.41
C THR A 168 -20.60 -3.01 -12.06
N PRO A 169 -21.36 -2.02 -11.58
CA PRO A 169 -21.17 -0.62 -12.00
C PRO A 169 -19.80 -0.09 -11.58
N GLU A 170 -19.13 -0.75 -10.64
CA GLU A 170 -17.79 -0.41 -10.20
C GLU A 170 -16.74 -0.59 -11.28
N THR A 171 -17.03 -1.32 -12.36
CA THR A 171 -16.19 -1.40 -13.57
C THR A 171 -15.76 -0.01 -14.08
N LYS A 172 -16.55 1.04 -13.81
CA LYS A 172 -16.21 2.43 -14.14
C LYS A 172 -15.00 3.00 -13.39
N PHE A 173 -14.60 2.39 -12.28
CA PHE A 173 -13.49 2.83 -11.43
C PHE A 173 -12.60 1.69 -10.89
N LYS A 174 -13.03 0.43 -11.00
CA LYS A 174 -12.27 -0.80 -10.74
C LYS A 174 -11.61 -1.38 -11.99
N ALA A 175 -11.85 -0.78 -13.14
CA ALA A 175 -11.01 -0.87 -14.32
C ALA A 175 -10.66 0.55 -14.77
N ASP A 176 -9.75 0.69 -15.74
CA ASP A 176 -9.42 2.00 -16.27
C ASP A 176 -10.68 2.69 -16.83
N PRO A 177 -11.10 3.86 -16.33
CA PRO A 177 -12.31 4.53 -16.78
C PRO A 177 -12.31 4.85 -18.28
N ARG A 178 -11.13 4.97 -18.90
CA ARG A 178 -10.96 5.18 -20.35
C ARG A 178 -11.43 3.96 -21.15
N ASN A 179 -11.33 2.76 -20.60
CA ASN A 179 -11.71 1.51 -21.25
C ASN A 179 -13.21 1.23 -21.23
N THR A 180 -13.98 2.05 -20.51
CA THR A 180 -15.43 1.90 -20.41
C THR A 180 -16.19 3.09 -20.98
N GLN A 181 -15.52 3.99 -21.71
CA GLN A 181 -16.15 5.16 -22.31
C GLN A 181 -17.29 4.75 -23.25
N GLY A 182 -18.43 5.45 -23.14
CA GLY A 182 -19.63 5.16 -23.93
C GLY A 182 -20.41 3.93 -23.49
N LEU A 183 -20.00 3.22 -22.44
CA LEU A 183 -20.78 2.14 -21.82
C LEU A 183 -21.53 2.65 -20.59
N ASN A 184 -22.79 2.27 -20.43
CA ASN A 184 -23.57 2.52 -19.24
C ASN A 184 -23.80 1.22 -18.48
N PHE A 185 -23.39 1.21 -17.21
CA PHE A 185 -23.68 0.17 -16.24
C PHE A 185 -24.78 0.69 -15.32
N ALA A 186 -25.80 -0.12 -15.03
CA ALA A 186 -26.86 0.28 -14.10
C ALA A 186 -26.27 0.58 -12.72
N LYS A 187 -26.38 1.83 -12.27
CA LYS A 187 -25.58 2.35 -11.14
C LYS A 187 -26.20 2.09 -9.79
N THR A 188 -27.53 2.10 -9.69
CA THR A 188 -28.22 2.02 -8.40
C THR A 188 -28.76 0.62 -8.14
N VAL A 189 -28.93 0.29 -6.86
CA VAL A 189 -29.66 -0.92 -6.45
C VAL A 189 -31.04 -0.98 -7.10
N ALA A 190 -31.77 0.14 -7.13
CA ALA A 190 -33.12 0.18 -7.71
C ALA A 190 -33.13 -0.15 -9.22
N ASP A 191 -32.15 0.34 -9.98
CA ASP A 191 -32.04 0.05 -11.41
C ASP A 191 -31.75 -1.43 -11.65
N ASN A 192 -30.78 -2.00 -10.92
CA ASN A 192 -30.42 -3.41 -11.04
C ASN A 192 -31.57 -4.34 -10.60
N VAL A 193 -32.29 -3.99 -9.54
CA VAL A 193 -33.49 -4.71 -9.10
C VAL A 193 -34.60 -4.65 -10.16
N ALA A 194 -34.80 -3.51 -10.82
CA ALA A 194 -35.79 -3.39 -11.89
C ALA A 194 -35.44 -4.27 -13.10
N ILE A 195 -34.17 -4.30 -13.49
CA ILE A 195 -33.64 -5.15 -14.57
C ILE A 195 -33.79 -6.62 -14.22
N ALA A 196 -33.38 -7.04 -13.02
CA ALA A 196 -33.49 -8.42 -12.56
C ALA A 196 -34.96 -8.90 -12.50
N ASN A 197 -35.88 -8.07 -12.01
CA ASN A 197 -37.31 -8.41 -12.03
C ASN A 197 -37.84 -8.60 -13.46
N ALA A 198 -37.40 -7.78 -14.42
CA ALA A 198 -37.80 -7.91 -15.82
C ALA A 198 -37.28 -9.21 -16.45
N GLU A 199 -36.01 -9.58 -16.20
CA GLU A 199 -35.44 -10.84 -16.66
C GLU A 199 -36.13 -12.05 -16.01
N VAL A 200 -36.38 -12.04 -14.70
CA VAL A 200 -37.12 -13.12 -14.02
C VAL A 200 -38.52 -13.30 -14.63
N ALA A 201 -39.26 -12.21 -14.87
CA ALA A 201 -40.58 -12.28 -15.49
C ALA A 201 -40.53 -12.89 -16.90
N LYS A 202 -39.54 -12.49 -17.71
CA LYS A 202 -39.29 -13.01 -19.05
C LYS A 202 -38.93 -14.49 -19.04
N LEU A 203 -38.03 -14.92 -18.15
CA LEU A 203 -37.58 -16.31 -18.03
C LEU A 203 -38.72 -17.22 -17.55
N LYS A 204 -39.50 -16.78 -16.56
CA LYS A 204 -40.72 -17.50 -16.12
C LYS A 204 -41.74 -17.64 -17.26
N ALA A 205 -41.96 -16.59 -18.06
CA ALA A 205 -42.83 -16.65 -19.23
C ALA A 205 -42.30 -17.60 -20.32
N GLY A 206 -40.97 -17.76 -20.42
CA GLY A 206 -40.30 -18.77 -21.25
C GLY A 206 -40.41 -20.21 -20.72
N GLY A 207 -40.96 -20.39 -19.51
CA GLY A 207 -41.14 -21.68 -18.88
C GLY A 207 -39.91 -22.20 -18.15
N ALA A 208 -39.02 -21.31 -17.68
CA ALA A 208 -37.94 -21.68 -16.78
C ALA A 208 -38.50 -22.37 -15.51
N GLU A 209 -37.94 -23.52 -15.17
CA GLU A 209 -38.22 -24.30 -13.97
C GLU A 209 -37.28 -23.90 -12.81
N ILE A 210 -36.05 -23.50 -13.13
CA ILE A 210 -35.04 -22.95 -12.21
C ILE A 210 -34.45 -21.70 -12.85
N ILE A 211 -34.25 -20.63 -12.08
CA ILE A 211 -33.64 -19.36 -12.52
C ILE A 211 -32.34 -19.09 -11.76
N VAL A 212 -31.25 -18.98 -12.53
CA VAL A 212 -29.90 -18.68 -12.07
C VAL A 212 -29.54 -17.24 -12.45
N LEU A 213 -29.11 -16.45 -11.48
CA LEU A 213 -28.42 -15.18 -11.73
C LEU A 213 -26.91 -15.40 -11.65
N LEU A 214 -26.20 -15.10 -12.73
CA LEU A 214 -24.74 -15.06 -12.77
C LEU A 214 -24.28 -13.61 -12.54
N SER A 215 -23.75 -13.32 -11.36
CA SER A 215 -23.50 -11.97 -10.88
C SER A 215 -22.00 -11.72 -10.72
N HIS A 216 -21.57 -10.52 -11.05
CA HIS A 216 -20.26 -9.99 -10.65
C HIS A 216 -20.51 -8.66 -9.96
N LEU A 217 -21.27 -8.69 -8.86
CA LEU A 217 -21.63 -7.50 -8.07
C LEU A 217 -20.93 -7.49 -6.71
N GLY A 218 -20.56 -8.67 -6.21
CA GLY A 218 -19.95 -8.82 -4.89
C GLY A 218 -20.94 -8.77 -3.75
N THR A 219 -20.40 -8.97 -2.56
CA THR A 219 -21.12 -9.05 -1.28
C THR A 219 -20.45 -8.23 -0.18
N ASP A 220 -19.28 -7.67 -0.44
CA ASP A 220 -18.48 -6.87 0.49
C ASP A 220 -19.21 -5.60 0.94
N ALA A 221 -18.82 -5.05 2.09
CA ALA A 221 -19.52 -3.93 2.70
C ALA A 221 -19.33 -2.64 1.88
N GLU A 222 -18.22 -2.57 1.16
CA GLU A 222 -17.70 -1.46 0.39
C GLU A 222 -18.41 -1.30 -0.96
N SER A 223 -18.95 -2.38 -1.52
CA SER A 223 -19.63 -2.34 -2.81
C SER A 223 -20.89 -1.48 -2.82
N GLU A 224 -21.11 -0.70 -3.88
CA GLU A 224 -22.30 0.18 -3.99
C GLU A 224 -23.60 -0.58 -4.31
N VAL A 225 -23.49 -1.67 -5.09
CA VAL A 225 -24.59 -2.54 -5.49
C VAL A 225 -24.13 -3.98 -5.30
N LYS A 226 -24.86 -4.76 -4.50
CA LYS A 226 -24.43 -6.11 -4.11
C LYS A 226 -25.41 -7.18 -4.57
N SER A 227 -24.90 -8.39 -4.71
CA SER A 227 -25.72 -9.58 -4.90
C SER A 227 -26.71 -9.80 -3.75
N THR A 228 -26.38 -9.39 -2.54
CA THR A 228 -27.29 -9.43 -1.37
C THR A 228 -28.47 -8.46 -1.49
N ASP A 229 -28.29 -7.31 -2.13
CA ASP A 229 -29.39 -6.36 -2.40
C ASP A 229 -30.39 -6.97 -3.39
N ILE A 230 -29.88 -7.63 -4.44
CA ILE A 230 -30.70 -8.32 -5.44
C ILE A 230 -31.44 -9.49 -4.81
N ALA A 231 -30.75 -10.35 -4.05
CA ALA A 231 -31.35 -11.48 -3.34
C ALA A 231 -32.48 -11.04 -2.40
N ALA A 232 -32.33 -9.91 -1.71
CA ALA A 232 -33.35 -9.40 -0.80
C ALA A 232 -34.60 -8.89 -1.54
N ALA A 233 -34.39 -8.18 -2.67
CA ALA A 233 -35.43 -7.42 -3.34
C ALA A 233 -36.15 -8.16 -4.49
N VAL A 234 -35.52 -9.16 -5.11
CA VAL A 234 -36.05 -9.84 -6.30
C VAL A 234 -36.57 -11.23 -5.93
N GLU A 235 -37.82 -11.54 -6.29
CA GLU A 235 -38.42 -12.85 -6.05
C GLU A 235 -38.36 -13.75 -7.28
N GLY A 236 -38.06 -15.03 -7.08
CA GLY A 236 -38.05 -16.03 -8.15
C GLY A 236 -36.72 -16.21 -8.86
N ILE A 237 -35.63 -15.72 -8.27
CA ILE A 237 -34.28 -16.23 -8.52
C ILE A 237 -34.07 -17.38 -7.53
N ASP A 238 -33.66 -18.55 -8.00
CA ASP A 238 -33.44 -19.71 -7.13
C ASP A 238 -32.03 -19.69 -6.52
N ILE A 239 -31.04 -19.29 -7.31
CA ILE A 239 -29.65 -19.15 -6.88
C ILE A 239 -28.94 -18.00 -7.58
N ILE A 240 -28.05 -17.32 -6.86
CA ILE A 240 -27.09 -16.35 -7.37
C ILE A 240 -25.70 -16.98 -7.29
N ILE A 241 -25.00 -17.02 -8.42
CA ILE A 241 -23.58 -17.36 -8.49
C ILE A 241 -22.82 -16.05 -8.63
N ASP A 242 -21.96 -15.71 -7.67
CA ASP A 242 -21.35 -14.37 -7.55
C ASP A 242 -19.81 -14.39 -7.54
N GLY A 243 -19.20 -13.30 -8.03
CA GLY A 243 -17.77 -12.98 -7.98
C GLY A 243 -17.48 -11.63 -7.30
N HIS A 244 -16.43 -10.91 -7.73
CA HIS A 244 -16.02 -9.54 -7.32
C HIS A 244 -15.42 -9.45 -5.92
N SER A 245 -16.10 -9.99 -4.91
CA SER A 245 -15.71 -9.83 -3.49
C SER A 245 -14.69 -10.86 -3.00
N HIS A 246 -14.26 -11.79 -3.87
CA HIS A 246 -13.35 -12.90 -3.56
C HIS A 246 -13.80 -13.79 -2.40
N SER A 247 -15.11 -13.76 -2.11
CA SER A 247 -15.67 -14.39 -0.93
C SER A 247 -15.50 -15.91 -0.98
N PRO A 248 -14.82 -16.55 -0.01
CA PRO A 248 -14.60 -17.99 -0.02
C PRO A 248 -15.84 -18.80 0.40
N HIS A 249 -17.00 -18.16 0.54
CA HIS A 249 -18.16 -18.74 1.21
C HIS A 249 -19.46 -18.50 0.47
N SER A 250 -20.30 -19.52 0.50
CA SER A 250 -21.70 -19.48 0.08
C SER A 250 -22.60 -19.18 1.27
N GLU A 251 -23.46 -18.18 1.17
CA GLU A 251 -24.39 -17.82 2.24
C GLU A 251 -25.85 -18.10 1.85
N SER A 252 -26.61 -18.60 2.81
CA SER A 252 -28.07 -18.62 2.68
C SER A 252 -28.56 -17.17 2.64
N GLY A 253 -29.30 -16.80 1.60
CA GLY A 253 -30.06 -15.56 1.61
C GLY A 253 -31.00 -15.48 2.82
N PRO A 254 -31.57 -14.30 3.14
CA PRO A 254 -32.58 -14.17 4.19
C PRO A 254 -33.69 -15.22 4.04
N SER A 255 -34.30 -15.69 5.13
CA SER A 255 -35.30 -16.78 5.08
C SER A 255 -36.31 -16.63 3.94
N GLY A 256 -36.27 -17.55 2.96
CA GLY A 256 -37.14 -17.54 1.77
C GLY A 256 -36.61 -16.71 0.58
N LYS A 257 -35.34 -16.30 0.59
CA LYS A 257 -34.64 -15.56 -0.47
C LYS A 257 -33.51 -16.38 -1.09
N SER A 258 -33.05 -15.94 -2.26
CA SER A 258 -32.09 -16.67 -3.11
C SER A 258 -30.77 -16.94 -2.39
N PHE A 259 -30.22 -18.14 -2.61
CA PHE A 259 -28.93 -18.56 -2.09
C PHE A 259 -27.79 -17.91 -2.88
N ILE A 260 -26.69 -17.51 -2.24
CA ILE A 260 -25.53 -16.92 -2.91
C ILE A 260 -24.34 -17.87 -2.79
N ALA A 261 -23.70 -18.20 -3.90
CA ALA A 261 -22.50 -19.06 -3.94
C ALA A 261 -21.36 -18.38 -4.71
N SER A 262 -20.14 -18.53 -4.19
CA SER A 262 -18.88 -18.07 -4.81
C SER A 262 -17.78 -19.10 -4.57
N GLY A 263 -16.78 -19.12 -5.45
CA GLY A 263 -15.66 -20.07 -5.50
C GLY A 263 -14.35 -19.56 -4.90
N ALA A 264 -14.35 -18.41 -4.21
CA ALA A 264 -13.15 -17.64 -3.82
C ALA A 264 -12.43 -16.99 -5.02
N ASP A 265 -11.13 -16.75 -4.90
CA ASP A 265 -10.25 -16.12 -5.91
C ASP A 265 -9.27 -17.17 -6.50
N GLY A 266 -8.67 -16.87 -7.64
CA GLY A 266 -7.54 -17.59 -8.25
C GLY A 266 -7.82 -19.03 -8.68
N LEU A 267 -9.08 -19.45 -8.76
CA LEU A 267 -9.43 -20.87 -8.92
C LEU A 267 -8.79 -21.74 -7.82
N LEU A 268 -8.73 -21.23 -6.58
CA LEU A 268 -8.31 -21.99 -5.41
C LEU A 268 -9.28 -23.13 -5.09
N ASN A 269 -10.55 -22.93 -5.42
CA ASN A 269 -11.61 -23.93 -5.34
C ASN A 269 -12.49 -23.89 -6.59
N ILE A 270 -13.22 -24.99 -6.82
CA ILE A 270 -14.33 -25.04 -7.78
C ILE A 270 -15.62 -25.07 -6.98
N GLY A 271 -16.51 -24.11 -7.19
CA GLY A 271 -17.82 -24.11 -6.56
C GLY A 271 -18.74 -25.19 -7.14
N ILE A 272 -19.53 -25.84 -6.28
CA ILE A 272 -20.57 -26.77 -6.70
C ILE A 272 -21.86 -26.51 -5.91
N ALA A 273 -22.94 -26.21 -6.63
CA ALA A 273 -24.27 -26.02 -6.05
C ALA A 273 -25.28 -26.98 -6.66
N THR A 274 -26.26 -27.41 -5.87
CA THR A 274 -27.39 -28.23 -6.32
C THR A 274 -28.67 -27.48 -6.02
N VAL A 275 -29.52 -27.33 -7.03
CA VAL A 275 -30.83 -26.67 -6.93
C VAL A 275 -31.91 -27.64 -7.38
N THR A 276 -32.89 -27.91 -6.54
CA THR A 276 -34.06 -28.73 -6.90
C THR A 276 -35.21 -27.87 -7.39
N THR A 277 -36.11 -28.45 -8.19
CA THR A 277 -37.29 -27.74 -8.73
C THR A 277 -38.29 -27.24 -7.68
N ASP A 278 -38.16 -27.65 -6.41
CA ASP A 278 -38.94 -27.13 -5.29
C ASP A 278 -38.26 -25.94 -4.57
N GLY A 279 -37.10 -25.51 -5.06
CA GLY A 279 -36.35 -24.35 -4.58
C GLY A 279 -35.35 -24.64 -3.46
N LYS A 280 -35.06 -25.92 -3.15
CA LYS A 280 -34.01 -26.26 -2.18
C LYS A 280 -32.63 -26.15 -2.81
N VAL A 281 -31.74 -25.45 -2.11
CA VAL A 281 -30.34 -25.24 -2.53
C VAL A 281 -29.38 -25.85 -1.52
N THR A 282 -28.34 -26.51 -2.02
CA THR A 282 -27.13 -26.88 -1.25
C THR A 282 -25.89 -26.47 -2.03
N SER A 283 -24.85 -26.00 -1.34
CA SER A 283 -23.56 -25.67 -1.96
C SER A 283 -22.40 -26.30 -1.22
N ASN A 284 -21.30 -26.48 -1.93
CA ASN A 284 -20.01 -26.89 -1.40
C ASN A 284 -18.90 -26.38 -2.33
N VAL A 285 -17.66 -26.68 -1.98
CA VAL A 285 -16.49 -26.44 -2.82
C VAL A 285 -15.72 -27.73 -3.05
N ILE A 286 -15.19 -27.90 -4.26
CA ILE A 286 -14.18 -28.90 -4.59
C ILE A 286 -12.83 -28.21 -4.42
N THR A 287 -12.12 -28.61 -3.38
CA THR A 287 -10.79 -28.10 -3.08
C THR A 287 -9.77 -28.56 -4.10
N LYS A 288 -8.64 -27.87 -4.19
CA LYS A 288 -7.51 -28.32 -5.01
C LYS A 288 -7.09 -29.76 -4.77
N ALA A 289 -7.00 -30.17 -3.49
CA ALA A 289 -6.60 -31.52 -3.15
C ALA A 289 -7.55 -32.59 -3.74
N GLN A 290 -8.83 -32.27 -3.90
CA GLN A 290 -9.81 -33.14 -4.55
C GLN A 290 -9.74 -33.02 -6.08
N ALA A 291 -9.60 -31.81 -6.61
CA ALA A 291 -9.56 -31.56 -8.05
C ALA A 291 -8.40 -32.32 -8.74
N VAL A 292 -7.21 -32.33 -8.12
CA VAL A 292 -6.04 -33.03 -8.67
C VAL A 292 -6.19 -34.56 -8.68
N GLU A 293 -7.13 -35.14 -7.91
CA GLU A 293 -7.40 -36.59 -7.97
C GLU A 293 -8.04 -37.01 -9.30
N TYR A 294 -8.68 -36.08 -10.01
CA TYR A 294 -9.25 -36.30 -11.34
C TYR A 294 -8.20 -36.21 -12.45
N GLY A 295 -7.01 -35.66 -12.15
CA GLY A 295 -5.91 -35.45 -13.10
C GLY A 295 -6.16 -34.32 -14.10
N GLU A 296 -5.14 -33.98 -14.88
CA GLU A 296 -5.18 -32.92 -15.88
C GLU A 296 -5.71 -33.40 -17.24
N ASP A 297 -6.45 -32.53 -17.93
CA ASP A 297 -6.76 -32.71 -19.36
C ASP A 297 -5.51 -32.38 -20.18
N GLU A 298 -4.99 -33.40 -20.88
CA GLU A 298 -3.73 -33.29 -21.64
C GLU A 298 -3.77 -32.22 -22.74
N GLN A 299 -4.94 -31.94 -23.34
CA GLN A 299 -5.05 -30.96 -24.42
C GLN A 299 -4.97 -29.54 -23.87
N ILE A 300 -5.65 -29.27 -22.76
CA ILE A 300 -5.57 -27.96 -22.10
C ILE A 300 -4.18 -27.73 -21.52
N ALA A 301 -3.58 -28.73 -20.87
CA ALA A 301 -2.21 -28.61 -20.35
C ALA A 301 -1.21 -28.29 -21.49
N THR A 302 -1.29 -29.02 -22.61
CA THR A 302 -0.43 -28.76 -23.79
C THR A 302 -0.66 -27.36 -24.37
N LEU A 303 -1.93 -26.92 -24.48
CA LEU A 303 -2.25 -25.58 -24.97
C LEU A 303 -1.68 -24.48 -24.08
N ILE A 304 -1.76 -24.63 -22.75
CA ILE A 304 -1.18 -23.68 -21.81
C ILE A 304 0.35 -23.62 -21.98
N ASP A 305 1.01 -24.76 -22.10
CA ASP A 305 2.45 -24.83 -22.34
C ASP A 305 2.85 -24.17 -23.68
N GLU A 306 2.07 -24.37 -24.75
CA GLU A 306 2.29 -23.73 -26.05
C GLU A 306 2.12 -22.21 -26.00
N LEU A 307 1.10 -21.72 -25.29
CA LEU A 307 0.86 -20.28 -25.10
C LEU A 307 1.98 -19.64 -24.28
N LEU A 308 2.41 -20.29 -23.20
CA LEU A 308 3.55 -19.83 -22.40
C LEU A 308 4.85 -19.78 -23.22
N ALA A 309 5.10 -20.78 -24.06
CA ALA A 309 6.25 -20.78 -24.97
C ALA A 309 6.14 -19.66 -26.03
N GLY A 310 4.94 -19.42 -26.57
CA GLY A 310 4.69 -18.32 -27.52
C GLY A 310 4.90 -16.94 -26.89
N GLN A 311 4.63 -16.79 -25.60
CA GLN A 311 4.89 -15.56 -24.86
C GLN A 311 6.38 -15.24 -24.72
N GLU A 312 7.29 -16.22 -24.85
CA GLU A 312 8.75 -15.94 -24.89
C GLU A 312 9.13 -15.02 -26.06
N GLU A 313 8.44 -15.14 -27.21
CA GLU A 313 8.67 -14.24 -28.35
C GLU A 313 8.18 -12.82 -28.04
N VAL A 314 7.06 -12.68 -27.32
CA VAL A 314 6.51 -11.38 -26.89
C VAL A 314 7.48 -10.69 -25.92
N LEU A 315 8.06 -11.44 -24.98
CA LEU A 315 9.06 -10.91 -24.06
C LEU A 315 10.31 -10.38 -24.79
N GLY A 316 10.63 -10.91 -25.96
CA GLY A 316 11.75 -10.45 -26.79
C GLY A 316 11.49 -9.18 -27.62
N ILE A 317 10.26 -8.65 -27.62
CA ILE A 317 9.91 -7.44 -28.39
C ILE A 317 10.58 -6.23 -27.77
N VAL A 318 11.30 -5.45 -28.58
CA VAL A 318 11.88 -4.16 -28.19
C VAL A 318 10.78 -3.11 -28.10
N VAL A 319 10.63 -2.50 -26.92
CA VAL A 319 9.62 -1.47 -26.61
C VAL A 319 10.23 -0.07 -26.50
N GLY A 320 11.55 0.02 -26.32
CA GLY A 320 12.22 1.30 -26.23
C GLY A 320 13.73 1.22 -26.29
N LYS A 321 14.38 2.36 -26.08
CA LYS A 321 15.84 2.47 -26.01
C LYS A 321 16.26 3.54 -25.02
N THR A 322 17.15 3.22 -24.08
CA THR A 322 17.74 4.17 -23.14
C THR A 322 19.21 4.44 -23.47
N ALA A 323 19.65 5.69 -23.30
CA ALA A 323 21.03 6.14 -23.46
C ALA A 323 21.82 6.10 -22.14
N VAL A 324 21.14 5.84 -21.02
CA VAL A 324 21.73 5.73 -19.67
C VAL A 324 21.30 4.42 -19.01
N GLU A 325 22.09 3.94 -18.05
CA GLU A 325 21.65 2.86 -17.18
C GLU A 325 20.49 3.38 -16.32
N LEU A 326 19.42 2.60 -16.23
CA LEU A 326 18.31 2.85 -15.31
C LEU A 326 18.54 2.00 -14.06
N ASP A 327 19.03 2.62 -12.99
CA ASP A 327 19.42 1.94 -11.75
C ASP A 327 18.20 1.41 -11.01
N GLY A 328 18.05 0.09 -11.04
CA GLY A 328 17.05 -0.64 -10.28
C GLY A 328 17.66 -1.60 -9.26
N ALA A 329 18.94 -1.42 -8.91
CA ALA A 329 19.65 -2.31 -8.02
C ALA A 329 19.03 -2.30 -6.62
N ARG A 330 19.02 -3.47 -5.97
CA ARG A 330 18.46 -3.64 -4.61
C ARG A 330 19.03 -2.63 -3.61
N GLY A 331 20.35 -2.41 -3.66
CA GLY A 331 21.04 -1.50 -2.73
C GLY A 331 20.58 -0.05 -2.90
N SER A 332 20.51 0.43 -4.15
CA SER A 332 20.09 1.79 -4.48
C SER A 332 18.61 2.02 -4.20
N ASN A 333 17.72 1.20 -4.77
CA ASN A 333 16.26 1.38 -4.68
C ASN A 333 15.71 1.31 -3.25
N ARG A 334 16.45 0.67 -2.33
CA ARG A 334 16.02 0.46 -0.93
C ARG A 334 16.66 1.43 0.04
N THR A 335 17.47 2.36 -0.46
CA THR A 335 18.18 3.35 0.36
C THR A 335 18.17 4.76 -0.23
N GLY A 336 17.73 4.97 -1.47
CA GLY A 336 17.74 6.31 -2.05
C GLY A 336 16.93 6.43 -3.34
N GLU A 337 16.90 7.65 -3.85
CA GLU A 337 16.35 7.97 -5.16
C GLU A 337 17.17 7.28 -6.27
N THR A 338 16.46 6.76 -7.26
CA THR A 338 17.07 6.22 -8.48
C THR A 338 16.35 6.78 -9.70
N ASN A 339 17.05 6.86 -10.83
CA ASN A 339 16.43 7.31 -12.07
C ASN A 339 15.34 6.35 -12.57
N LEU A 340 15.48 5.03 -12.33
CA LEU A 340 14.41 4.08 -12.64
C LEU A 340 13.19 4.25 -11.73
N GLY A 341 13.41 4.51 -10.43
CA GLY A 341 12.33 4.84 -9.50
C GLY A 341 11.57 6.10 -9.91
N ASN A 342 12.29 7.13 -10.36
CA ASN A 342 11.70 8.34 -10.92
C ASN A 342 10.90 8.05 -12.19
N LEU A 343 11.45 7.27 -13.12
CA LEU A 343 10.76 6.90 -14.37
C LEU A 343 9.46 6.16 -14.10
N ILE A 344 9.47 5.17 -13.21
CA ILE A 344 8.28 4.39 -12.87
C ILE A 344 7.22 5.27 -12.21
N THR A 345 7.62 6.10 -11.24
CA THR A 345 6.66 6.97 -10.55
C THR A 345 6.11 8.08 -11.46
N ASP A 346 6.87 8.53 -12.47
CA ASP A 346 6.37 9.48 -13.47
C ASP A 346 5.43 8.81 -14.48
N ALA A 347 5.71 7.58 -14.91
CA ALA A 347 4.79 6.79 -15.72
C ALA A 347 3.44 6.66 -15.00
N MET A 348 3.47 6.31 -13.71
CA MET A 348 2.28 6.22 -12.87
C MET A 348 1.54 7.56 -12.77
N ARG A 349 2.27 8.66 -12.54
CA ARG A 349 1.67 9.99 -12.41
C ARG A 349 1.00 10.45 -13.70
N LEU A 350 1.67 10.25 -14.84
CA LEU A 350 1.17 10.65 -16.14
C LEU A 350 -0.08 9.86 -16.54
N ALA A 351 -0.05 8.53 -16.36
CA ALA A 351 -1.18 7.66 -16.68
C ALA A 351 -2.41 7.95 -15.82
N SER A 352 -2.21 8.24 -14.53
CA SER A 352 -3.30 8.44 -13.58
C SER A 352 -3.82 9.87 -13.44
N GLY A 353 -2.99 10.87 -13.75
CA GLY A 353 -3.27 12.27 -13.40
C GLY A 353 -3.36 12.53 -11.89
N ALA A 354 -2.76 11.68 -11.06
CA ALA A 354 -2.71 11.85 -9.61
C ALA A 354 -1.87 13.07 -9.20
N ASP A 355 -2.18 13.67 -8.04
CA ASP A 355 -1.42 14.80 -7.51
C ASP A 355 0.03 14.35 -7.21
N VAL A 356 0.15 13.19 -6.57
CA VAL A 356 1.40 12.59 -6.12
C VAL A 356 1.44 11.08 -6.33
N VAL A 357 2.63 10.51 -6.31
CA VAL A 357 2.86 9.06 -6.42
C VAL A 357 3.78 8.59 -5.31
N ILE A 358 3.49 7.42 -4.73
CA ILE A 358 4.41 6.68 -3.87
C ILE A 358 4.43 5.22 -4.33
N THR A 359 5.62 4.66 -4.57
CA THR A 359 5.80 3.22 -4.79
C THR A 359 7.03 2.70 -4.04
N ASN A 360 7.00 1.47 -3.58
CA ASN A 360 8.05 0.89 -2.75
C ASN A 360 9.20 0.37 -3.63
N GLY A 361 10.45 0.67 -3.26
CA GLY A 361 11.65 0.19 -3.97
C GLY A 361 11.80 -1.33 -3.96
N GLY A 362 11.10 -2.03 -3.07
CA GLY A 362 10.95 -3.48 -3.05
C GLY A 362 10.20 -4.03 -4.26
N GLY A 363 9.33 -3.23 -4.89
CA GLY A 363 8.62 -3.54 -6.13
C GLY A 363 9.52 -3.51 -7.38
N ILE A 364 10.62 -2.75 -7.34
CA ILE A 364 11.57 -2.57 -8.45
C ILE A 364 12.72 -3.58 -8.27
N ARG A 365 12.90 -4.49 -9.23
CA ARG A 365 13.66 -5.74 -9.00
C ARG A 365 14.98 -5.84 -9.75
N ALA A 366 15.16 -5.06 -10.81
CA ALA A 366 16.35 -5.11 -11.65
C ALA A 366 16.63 -3.72 -12.24
N SER A 367 17.88 -3.49 -12.62
CA SER A 367 18.27 -2.37 -13.48
C SER A 367 17.97 -2.68 -14.95
N ILE A 368 17.92 -1.65 -15.78
CA ILE A 368 17.92 -1.76 -17.24
C ILE A 368 19.22 -1.14 -17.76
N GLU A 369 19.99 -1.92 -18.50
CA GLU A 369 21.27 -1.49 -19.08
C GLU A 369 21.07 -0.49 -20.22
N VAL A 370 22.14 0.24 -20.57
CA VAL A 370 22.15 1.12 -21.76
C VAL A 370 21.85 0.29 -23.02
N GLY A 371 20.89 0.73 -23.83
CA GLY A 371 20.55 0.09 -25.10
C GLY A 371 19.05 -0.14 -25.29
N GLU A 372 18.74 -1.15 -26.10
CA GLU A 372 17.36 -1.58 -26.37
C GLU A 372 16.73 -2.14 -25.10
N ILE A 373 15.45 -1.83 -24.89
CA ILE A 373 14.64 -2.28 -23.78
C ILE A 373 13.57 -3.20 -24.35
N THR A 374 13.48 -4.41 -23.83
CA THR A 374 12.46 -5.38 -24.23
C THR A 374 11.27 -5.40 -23.28
N VAL A 375 10.14 -5.98 -23.70
CA VAL A 375 9.01 -6.29 -22.80
C VAL A 375 9.52 -7.12 -21.61
N GLY A 376 10.38 -8.11 -21.86
CA GLY A 376 10.99 -8.95 -20.84
C GLY A 376 11.81 -8.18 -19.82
N ASP A 377 12.50 -7.12 -20.21
CA ASP A 377 13.22 -6.25 -19.27
C ASP A 377 12.24 -5.55 -18.32
N VAL A 378 11.14 -4.98 -18.85
CA VAL A 378 10.12 -4.30 -18.03
C VAL A 378 9.47 -5.26 -17.03
N PHE A 379 9.11 -6.47 -17.46
CA PHE A 379 8.56 -7.49 -16.58
C PHE A 379 9.60 -8.07 -15.61
N THR A 380 10.90 -8.02 -15.94
CA THR A 380 11.98 -8.35 -14.99
C THR A 380 12.10 -7.28 -13.90
N VAL A 381 11.90 -6.00 -14.25
CA VAL A 381 11.87 -4.89 -13.29
C VAL A 381 10.64 -4.96 -12.38
N LEU A 382 9.46 -5.28 -12.92
CA LEU A 382 8.15 -5.31 -12.22
C LEU A 382 7.45 -6.68 -12.33
N PRO A 383 7.99 -7.75 -11.69
CA PRO A 383 7.58 -9.12 -11.97
C PRO A 383 6.34 -9.59 -11.20
N PHE A 384 5.76 -8.75 -10.34
CA PHE A 384 4.72 -9.18 -9.40
C PHE A 384 3.30 -9.12 -9.96
N GLY A 385 3.10 -8.58 -11.16
CA GLY A 385 1.77 -8.41 -11.75
C GLY A 385 0.90 -7.35 -11.06
N ASN A 386 1.46 -6.57 -10.11
CA ASN A 386 0.75 -5.52 -9.40
C ASN A 386 0.04 -4.55 -10.36
N ALA A 387 -1.19 -4.20 -10.01
CA ALA A 387 -1.97 -3.16 -10.67
C ALA A 387 -1.62 -1.77 -10.09
N MET A 388 -1.73 -0.72 -10.90
CA MET A 388 -1.63 0.66 -10.41
C MET A 388 -2.99 1.13 -9.91
N THR A 389 -3.05 1.75 -8.74
CA THR A 389 -4.29 2.29 -8.18
C THR A 389 -4.12 3.72 -7.71
N VAL A 390 -5.21 4.49 -7.72
CA VAL A 390 -5.30 5.83 -7.15
C VAL A 390 -6.22 5.82 -5.94
N ILE A 391 -5.71 6.23 -4.80
CA ILE A 391 -6.45 6.36 -3.54
C ILE A 391 -6.53 7.81 -3.09
N GLU A 392 -7.58 8.17 -2.37
CA GLU A 392 -7.70 9.47 -1.71
C GLU A 392 -7.03 9.44 -0.32
N VAL A 393 -6.03 10.31 -0.12
CA VAL A 393 -5.26 10.40 1.13
C VAL A 393 -5.19 11.83 1.63
N THR A 394 -5.01 12.01 2.94
CA THR A 394 -4.67 13.32 3.50
C THR A 394 -3.16 13.58 3.41
N GLY A 395 -2.76 14.85 3.50
CA GLY A 395 -1.34 15.19 3.62
C GLY A 395 -0.66 14.53 4.82
N GLN A 396 -1.38 14.31 5.93
CA GLN A 396 -0.84 13.58 7.08
C GLN A 396 -0.57 12.11 6.74
N ASP A 397 -1.44 11.45 5.99
CA ASP A 397 -1.22 10.07 5.55
C ASP A 397 0.05 9.95 4.67
N ILE A 398 0.31 10.95 3.81
CA ILE A 398 1.55 11.03 3.01
C ILE A 398 2.78 11.13 3.93
N ILE A 399 2.75 12.01 4.92
CA ILE A 399 3.85 12.15 5.90
C ILE A 399 4.08 10.84 6.65
N ASP A 400 3.01 10.17 7.08
CA ASP A 400 3.09 8.91 7.83
C ASP A 400 3.67 7.79 6.95
N ALA A 401 3.26 7.73 5.68
CA ALA A 401 3.80 6.80 4.67
C ALA A 401 5.31 7.01 4.45
N LEU A 402 5.74 8.25 4.24
CA LEU A 402 7.15 8.59 4.03
C LEU A 402 8.01 8.29 5.28
N ASN A 403 7.52 8.60 6.49
CA ASN A 403 8.20 8.25 7.73
C ASN A 403 8.33 6.74 7.92
N HIS A 404 7.27 5.99 7.61
CA HIS A 404 7.31 4.53 7.68
C HIS A 404 8.29 3.92 6.69
N GLY A 405 8.28 4.40 5.44
CA GLY A 405 9.16 3.90 4.38
C GLY A 405 10.64 4.20 4.63
N THR A 406 10.95 5.33 5.27
CA THR A 406 12.34 5.76 5.52
C THR A 406 12.89 5.36 6.89
N LYS A 407 12.09 4.69 7.75
CA LYS A 407 12.48 4.35 9.13
C LYS A 407 13.76 3.52 9.26
N ALA A 408 14.11 2.74 8.22
CA ALA A 408 15.29 1.87 8.21
C ALA A 408 16.55 2.54 7.65
N TYR A 409 16.42 3.69 6.98
CA TYR A 409 17.53 4.41 6.37
C TYR A 409 18.64 4.70 7.41
N PRO A 410 19.93 4.58 7.08
CA PRO A 410 20.51 4.24 5.77
C PRO A 410 20.56 2.73 5.47
N GLY A 411 19.94 1.88 6.30
CA GLY A 411 19.78 0.46 6.01
C GLY A 411 18.77 0.20 4.91
N GLU A 412 18.96 -0.89 4.16
CA GLU A 412 18.05 -1.29 3.08
C GLU A 412 16.68 -1.75 3.63
N ALA A 413 15.59 -1.20 3.09
CA ALA A 413 14.23 -1.70 3.29
C ALA A 413 13.45 -1.78 1.98
N GLY A 414 12.68 -2.87 1.78
CA GLY A 414 11.80 -3.00 0.63
C GLY A 414 10.77 -1.87 0.56
N GLY A 415 10.26 -1.45 1.71
CA GLY A 415 9.31 -0.34 1.81
C GLY A 415 9.89 1.06 1.57
N PHE A 416 11.12 1.25 1.09
CA PHE A 416 11.66 2.59 0.81
C PHE A 416 10.82 3.29 -0.28
N PRO A 417 10.34 4.53 -0.08
CA PRO A 417 9.38 5.15 -1.00
C PRO A 417 10.08 5.93 -2.12
N HIS A 418 9.84 5.54 -3.37
CA HIS A 418 10.08 6.36 -4.56
C HIS A 418 8.86 7.24 -4.82
N VAL A 419 9.08 8.45 -5.33
CA VAL A 419 8.02 9.48 -5.43
C VAL A 419 8.01 10.23 -6.76
N SER A 420 6.81 10.71 -7.13
CA SER A 420 6.60 11.71 -8.20
C SER A 420 5.56 12.74 -7.76
N GLY A 421 5.65 13.97 -8.30
CA GLY A 421 4.80 15.11 -7.90
C GLY A 421 5.13 15.69 -6.51
N MET A 422 6.14 15.15 -5.83
CA MET A 422 6.59 15.62 -4.53
C MET A 422 8.11 15.50 -4.37
N THR A 423 8.64 16.25 -3.40
CA THR A 423 10.01 16.10 -2.87
C THR A 423 9.96 15.99 -1.35
N TYR A 424 10.93 15.33 -0.73
CA TYR A 424 11.07 15.31 0.72
C TYR A 424 12.52 15.12 1.17
N GLU A 425 12.78 15.47 2.43
CA GLU A 425 14.08 15.30 3.07
C GLU A 425 14.01 14.26 4.20
N ILE A 426 15.07 13.47 4.35
CA ILE A 426 15.23 12.51 5.46
C ILE A 426 16.17 13.12 6.49
N ALA A 427 15.66 13.41 7.67
CA ALA A 427 16.45 13.68 8.86
C ALA A 427 16.83 12.35 9.54
N VAL A 428 18.10 11.99 9.47
CA VAL A 428 18.62 10.72 10.01
C VAL A 428 18.63 10.76 11.53
N GLY A 429 18.07 9.74 12.16
CA GLY A 429 18.04 9.58 13.60
C GLY A 429 19.39 9.19 14.19
N TYR A 430 19.53 9.33 15.52
CA TYR A 430 20.74 8.96 16.25
C TYR A 430 20.40 8.22 17.55
N GLY A 431 21.04 7.08 17.78
CA GLY A 431 20.79 6.25 18.96
C GLY A 431 19.35 5.73 18.98
N SER A 432 18.55 6.17 19.95
CA SER A 432 17.13 5.80 20.07
C SER A 432 16.17 6.76 19.37
N ILE A 433 16.68 7.84 18.77
CA ILE A 433 15.88 8.80 18.01
C ILE A 433 15.67 8.21 16.61
N PRO A 434 14.42 8.01 16.15
CA PRO A 434 14.15 7.48 14.81
C PRO A 434 14.42 8.53 13.74
N ASN A 435 14.50 8.07 12.49
CA ASN A 435 14.47 8.96 11.33
C ASN A 435 13.15 9.73 11.28
N MET A 436 13.19 10.91 10.67
CA MET A 436 12.01 11.73 10.43
C MET A 436 12.07 12.32 9.03
N VAL A 437 10.93 12.36 8.36
CA VAL A 437 10.77 13.06 7.10
C VAL A 437 10.38 14.52 7.35
N THR A 438 11.03 15.43 6.63
CA THR A 438 10.81 16.87 6.68
C THR A 438 10.75 17.47 5.28
N ASN A 439 10.45 18.77 5.19
CA ASN A 439 10.45 19.55 3.94
C ASN A 439 9.66 18.88 2.78
N VAL A 440 8.55 18.21 3.11
CA VAL A 440 7.68 17.61 2.11
C VAL A 440 6.99 18.71 1.30
N LYS A 441 7.24 18.72 -0.01
CA LYS A 441 6.63 19.67 -0.96
C LYS A 441 5.89 18.92 -2.04
N VAL A 442 4.71 19.40 -2.42
CA VAL A 442 3.91 18.91 -3.54
C VAL A 442 3.86 19.99 -4.60
N ASP A 443 4.31 19.68 -5.82
CA ASP A 443 4.49 20.65 -6.91
C ASP A 443 5.28 21.92 -6.48
N GLY A 444 6.29 21.74 -5.62
CA GLY A 444 7.15 22.81 -5.12
C GLY A 444 6.60 23.59 -3.90
N GLU A 445 5.33 23.40 -3.54
CA GLU A 445 4.70 24.07 -2.40
C GLU A 445 4.69 23.19 -1.14
N PRO A 446 4.83 23.73 0.07
CA PRO A 446 4.78 22.94 1.31
C PRO A 446 3.48 22.13 1.42
N LEU A 447 3.62 20.85 1.76
CA LEU A 447 2.48 19.96 1.91
C LEU A 447 1.54 20.43 3.04
N VAL A 448 0.25 20.55 2.71
CA VAL A 448 -0.81 20.86 3.68
C VAL A 448 -1.37 19.56 4.28
N LYS A 449 -1.14 19.33 5.57
CA LYS A 449 -1.49 18.08 6.27
C LYS A 449 -2.97 17.69 6.18
N THR A 450 -3.87 18.66 6.22
CA THR A 450 -5.32 18.43 6.23
C THR A 450 -5.95 18.38 4.84
N LYS A 451 -5.21 18.74 3.79
CA LYS A 451 -5.69 18.68 2.41
C LYS A 451 -5.76 17.22 1.95
N LYS A 452 -6.78 16.90 1.14
CA LYS A 452 -6.91 15.62 0.43
C LYS A 452 -6.14 15.68 -0.88
N TYR A 453 -5.45 14.59 -1.23
CA TYR A 453 -4.67 14.40 -2.44
C TYR A 453 -5.06 13.08 -3.08
N LYS A 454 -5.01 13.03 -4.41
CA LYS A 454 -4.99 11.79 -5.17
C LYS A 454 -3.57 11.24 -5.16
N LEU A 455 -3.39 10.07 -4.55
CA LEU A 455 -2.10 9.37 -4.52
C LEU A 455 -2.19 8.14 -5.41
N ALA A 456 -1.33 8.05 -6.43
CA ALA A 456 -1.13 6.81 -7.16
C ALA A 456 -0.10 5.92 -6.44
N SER A 457 -0.38 4.62 -6.40
CA SER A 457 0.46 3.58 -5.80
C SER A 457 0.26 2.26 -6.56
N ASN A 458 1.01 1.22 -6.20
CA ASN A 458 0.61 -0.15 -6.52
C ASN A 458 -0.46 -0.65 -5.53
N ASP A 459 -1.28 -1.58 -5.99
CA ASP A 459 -2.32 -2.28 -5.23
C ASP A 459 -1.80 -2.95 -3.95
N PHE A 460 -0.62 -3.59 -3.99
CA PHE A 460 0.03 -4.19 -2.83
C PHE A 460 0.20 -3.20 -1.67
N MET A 461 0.70 -1.99 -1.93
CA MET A 461 0.85 -0.94 -0.91
C MET A 461 -0.50 -0.33 -0.51
N ALA A 462 -1.46 -0.21 -1.44
CA ALA A 462 -2.77 0.37 -1.15
C ALA A 462 -3.54 -0.44 -0.10
N VAL A 463 -3.30 -1.76 -0.02
CA VAL A 463 -3.87 -2.65 1.01
C VAL A 463 -2.93 -2.89 2.21
N GLY A 464 -1.92 -2.03 2.42
CA GLY A 464 -1.05 -2.08 3.60
C GLY A 464 0.23 -2.91 3.44
N GLY A 465 0.54 -3.39 2.24
CA GLY A 465 1.78 -4.08 1.92
C GLY A 465 3.03 -3.29 2.35
N ASP A 466 4.09 -4.01 2.71
CA ASP A 466 5.30 -3.45 3.36
C ASP A 466 5.03 -2.66 4.66
N GLY A 467 3.84 -2.81 5.24
CA GLY A 467 3.40 -2.13 6.47
C GLY A 467 2.88 -0.72 6.24
N TYR A 468 2.52 -0.35 5.00
CA TYR A 468 1.88 0.91 4.66
C TYR A 468 0.40 0.95 5.12
N THR A 469 0.14 0.60 6.37
CA THR A 469 -1.22 0.46 6.93
C THR A 469 -2.01 1.77 6.94
N MET A 470 -1.35 2.91 6.77
CA MET A 470 -2.01 4.21 6.59
C MET A 470 -2.77 4.32 5.26
N PHE A 471 -2.55 3.41 4.31
CA PHE A 471 -3.32 3.33 3.06
C PHE A 471 -4.50 2.35 3.14
N GLU A 472 -4.53 1.44 4.11
CA GLU A 472 -5.62 0.48 4.26
C GLU A 472 -6.98 1.18 4.44
N GLY A 473 -7.97 0.74 3.65
CA GLY A 473 -9.33 1.26 3.71
C GLY A 473 -9.51 2.69 3.18
N LYS A 474 -8.49 3.27 2.52
CA LYS A 474 -8.65 4.55 1.81
C LYS A 474 -9.54 4.37 0.59
N GLU A 475 -10.29 5.42 0.26
CA GLU A 475 -11.20 5.42 -0.89
C GLU A 475 -10.39 5.23 -2.18
N GLN A 476 -10.66 4.13 -2.89
CA GLN A 476 -10.08 3.86 -4.20
C GLN A 476 -10.85 4.66 -5.26
N LEU A 477 -10.19 5.66 -5.83
CA LEU A 477 -10.77 6.55 -6.83
C LEU A 477 -10.69 5.96 -8.24
N ALA A 478 -9.66 5.15 -8.49
CA ALA A 478 -9.46 4.45 -9.75
C ALA A 478 -8.51 3.24 -9.57
N LEU A 479 -8.75 2.19 -10.34
CA LEU A 479 -7.82 1.11 -10.61
C LEU A 479 -7.42 1.19 -12.08
N TYR A 480 -6.13 1.05 -12.32
CA TYR A 480 -5.52 0.91 -13.63
C TYR A 480 -4.93 -0.49 -13.70
N GLY A 481 -4.77 -1.04 -14.90
CA GLY A 481 -4.23 -2.38 -15.09
C GLY A 481 -2.75 -2.52 -14.67
N SER A 482 -2.08 -3.51 -15.25
CA SER A 482 -0.69 -3.86 -14.94
C SER A 482 0.24 -2.63 -14.92
N LEU A 483 0.92 -2.43 -13.79
CA LEU A 483 1.94 -1.38 -13.63
C LEU A 483 3.08 -1.56 -14.65
N ALA A 484 3.44 -2.81 -14.99
CA ALA A 484 4.46 -3.08 -15.99
C ALA A 484 4.06 -2.55 -17.38
N LEU A 485 2.81 -2.75 -17.79
CA LEU A 485 2.31 -2.26 -19.08
C LEU A 485 2.24 -0.72 -19.13
N ILE A 486 1.91 -0.07 -18.00
CA ILE A 486 1.95 1.39 -17.89
C ILE A 486 3.37 1.93 -18.08
N VAL A 487 4.35 1.27 -17.48
CA VAL A 487 5.77 1.63 -17.63
C VAL A 487 6.27 1.35 -19.05
N GLU A 488 5.86 0.23 -19.65
CA GLU A 488 6.15 -0.10 -21.05
C GLU A 488 5.64 0.99 -22.00
N GLU A 489 4.38 1.40 -21.87
CA GLU A 489 3.78 2.46 -22.69
C GLU A 489 4.55 3.78 -22.53
N TYR A 490 4.92 4.15 -21.30
CA TYR A 490 5.71 5.35 -21.05
C TYR A 490 7.12 5.28 -21.65
N ILE A 491 7.79 4.12 -21.59
CA ILE A 491 9.09 3.88 -22.23
C ILE A 491 8.97 4.04 -23.76
N ALA A 492 7.91 3.52 -24.37
CA ALA A 492 7.65 3.68 -25.79
C ALA A 492 7.42 5.16 -26.15
N GLU A 493 6.67 5.91 -25.35
CA GLU A 493 6.48 7.35 -25.54
C GLU A 493 7.79 8.15 -25.43
N LEU A 494 8.62 7.86 -24.42
CA LEU A 494 9.93 8.50 -24.24
C LEU A 494 10.85 8.21 -25.43
N THR A 495 10.87 6.96 -25.89
CA THR A 495 11.66 6.54 -27.05
C THR A 495 11.21 7.25 -28.31
N ALA A 496 9.90 7.35 -28.55
CA ALA A 496 9.34 8.07 -29.69
C ALA A 496 9.72 9.56 -29.69
N LYS A 497 9.90 10.18 -28.52
CA LYS A 497 10.37 11.57 -28.38
C LYS A 497 11.87 11.72 -28.57
N ALA A 498 12.67 10.74 -28.14
CA ALA A 498 14.13 10.80 -28.17
C ALA A 498 14.74 10.39 -29.53
N GLY A 499 14.08 9.51 -30.29
CA GLY A 499 14.58 9.01 -31.57
C GLY A 499 15.64 7.90 -31.41
N GLU A 500 16.52 7.75 -32.42
CA GLU A 500 17.44 6.59 -32.53
C GLU A 500 18.49 6.49 -31.41
N ASP A 501 18.82 7.61 -30.75
CA ASP A 501 19.86 7.65 -29.73
C ASP A 501 19.39 7.08 -28.37
N GLY A 502 18.07 6.96 -28.18
CA GLY A 502 17.46 6.56 -26.91
C GLY A 502 17.26 7.72 -25.94
N PHE A 503 16.34 7.55 -24.98
CA PHE A 503 16.05 8.59 -23.99
C PHE A 503 17.05 8.58 -22.83
N THR A 504 17.18 9.71 -22.14
CA THR A 504 17.92 9.82 -20.86
C THR A 504 16.93 9.98 -19.71
N TYR A 505 17.30 9.50 -18.52
CA TYR A 505 16.52 9.72 -17.29
C TYR A 505 17.48 9.91 -16.12
N GLU A 506 17.27 10.96 -15.34
CA GLU A 506 18.23 11.40 -14.32
C GLU A 506 17.56 11.46 -12.94
N ILE A 507 18.41 11.55 -11.91
CA ILE A 507 18.00 11.88 -10.54
C ILE A 507 17.70 13.38 -10.47
N GLU A 508 16.63 13.77 -9.76
CA GLU A 508 16.12 15.15 -9.72
C GLU A 508 16.07 15.73 -8.29
N ASP A 509 16.77 15.09 -7.35
CA ASP A 509 16.79 15.46 -5.93
C ASP A 509 15.37 15.46 -5.31
N ARG A 510 14.53 14.51 -5.72
CA ARG A 510 13.21 14.25 -5.11
C ARG A 510 13.35 13.77 -3.68
N ILE A 511 14.43 13.05 -3.38
CA ILE A 511 14.72 12.51 -2.04
C ILE A 511 16.10 12.95 -1.63
N THR A 512 16.17 13.84 -0.63
CA THR A 512 17.43 14.39 -0.13
C THR A 512 17.59 14.13 1.37
N LEU A 513 18.78 14.42 1.90
CA LEU A 513 19.03 14.37 3.34
C LEU A 513 18.87 15.76 3.94
N TYR A 514 18.23 15.83 5.10
CA TYR A 514 18.26 17.03 5.92
C TYR A 514 19.67 17.19 6.50
N ASP A 515 20.33 18.29 6.15
CA ASP A 515 21.67 18.59 6.63
C ASP A 515 21.61 19.04 8.09
N THR A 516 22.35 18.36 8.97
CA THR A 516 22.49 18.76 10.38
C THR A 516 23.96 19.08 10.66
N ALA A 517 24.23 20.11 11.47
CA ALA A 517 25.60 20.45 11.84
C ALA A 517 26.29 19.29 12.57
N PHE A 518 25.52 18.51 13.33
CA PHE A 518 26.03 17.37 14.09
C PHE A 518 25.12 16.14 13.98
N LYS A 519 25.72 14.99 13.64
CA LYS A 519 24.99 13.73 13.47
C LYS A 519 24.37 13.19 14.77
N ASP A 520 24.92 13.56 15.93
CA ASP A 520 24.47 13.12 17.25
C ASP A 520 23.53 14.11 17.95
N ALA A 521 23.07 15.13 17.21
CA ALA A 521 22.00 16.04 17.58
C ALA A 521 21.02 16.20 16.40
N PRO A 522 20.38 15.11 15.93
CA PRO A 522 19.47 15.16 14.78
C PRO A 522 18.19 15.95 15.11
N LEU A 523 17.37 16.25 14.09
CA LEU A 523 16.16 17.07 14.21
C LEU A 523 15.19 16.63 15.34
N GLY A 524 15.11 15.33 15.64
CA GLY A 524 14.30 14.80 16.74
C GLY A 524 14.90 14.98 18.15
N HIS A 525 16.13 15.48 18.27
CA HIS A 525 16.78 15.71 19.56
C HIS A 525 16.25 16.99 20.22
N TRP A 526 15.89 16.94 21.51
CA TRP A 526 15.27 18.06 22.23
C TRP A 526 16.09 19.36 22.25
N ALA A 527 17.40 19.25 22.05
CA ALA A 527 18.33 20.38 22.01
C ALA A 527 18.81 20.73 20.59
N HIS A 528 18.26 20.12 19.53
CA HIS A 528 18.69 20.32 18.15
C HIS A 528 18.77 21.81 17.79
N GLU A 529 17.66 22.54 17.91
CA GLU A 529 17.59 23.96 17.57
C GLU A 529 18.65 24.79 18.32
N TYR A 530 18.81 24.59 19.63
CA TYR A 530 19.81 25.33 20.40
C TYR A 530 21.25 25.02 20.01
N ILE A 531 21.52 23.78 19.60
CA ILE A 531 22.86 23.34 19.19
C ILE A 531 23.18 23.93 17.81
N GLU A 532 22.22 23.90 16.88
CA GLU A 532 22.34 24.52 15.56
C GLU A 532 22.57 26.03 15.68
N THR A 533 21.80 26.74 16.52
CA THR A 533 22.03 28.18 16.77
C THR A 533 23.46 28.47 17.22
N LEU A 534 24.00 27.69 18.16
CA LEU A 534 25.38 27.90 18.61
C LEU A 534 26.43 27.54 17.55
N TYR A 535 26.11 26.66 16.61
CA TYR A 535 26.99 26.31 15.50
C TYR A 535 27.02 27.44 14.46
N GLU A 536 25.85 27.95 14.09
CA GLU A 536 25.68 29.08 13.15
C GLU A 536 26.39 30.34 13.65
N GLU A 537 26.32 30.61 14.95
CA GLU A 537 26.99 31.73 15.62
C GLU A 537 28.48 31.46 15.91
N GLU A 538 29.03 30.36 15.37
CA GLU A 538 30.43 29.93 15.49
C GLU A 538 30.93 29.69 16.94
N ILE A 539 30.01 29.57 17.91
CA ILE A 539 30.31 29.35 19.33
C ILE A 539 30.77 27.91 19.57
N VAL A 540 30.22 26.95 18.81
CA VAL A 540 30.60 25.54 18.87
C VAL A 540 30.96 24.99 17.49
N LYS A 541 31.97 24.12 17.43
CA LYS A 541 32.41 23.44 16.19
C LYS A 541 32.38 21.92 16.30
N GLY A 542 31.84 21.39 17.40
CA GLY A 542 31.88 19.96 17.72
C GLY A 542 33.28 19.43 18.05
N TYR A 543 33.44 18.11 18.04
CA TYR A 543 34.67 17.41 18.39
C TYR A 543 35.48 17.00 17.15
N GLY A 544 36.43 17.85 16.73
CA GLY A 544 37.42 17.51 15.71
C GLY A 544 36.79 16.97 14.42
N THR A 545 37.32 15.87 13.89
CA THR A 545 36.82 15.25 12.63
C THR A 545 35.65 14.29 12.83
N SER A 546 35.09 14.15 14.05
CA SER A 546 34.05 13.14 14.30
C SER A 546 32.66 13.58 13.84
N GLY A 547 32.45 14.88 13.57
CA GLY A 547 31.14 15.45 13.23
C GLY A 547 30.13 15.38 14.38
N GLU A 548 30.61 15.33 15.64
CA GLU A 548 29.76 15.14 16.83
C GLU A 548 29.78 16.38 17.73
N PHE A 549 28.62 16.69 18.30
CA PHE A 549 28.45 17.66 19.38
C PHE A 549 28.63 17.04 20.77
N ARG A 550 28.25 15.76 20.96
CA ARG A 550 28.19 15.02 22.23
C ARG A 550 27.30 15.68 23.27
N PRO A 551 25.98 15.80 23.01
CA PRO A 551 25.06 16.58 23.84
C PRO A 551 25.03 16.18 25.31
N GLU A 552 25.22 14.90 25.62
CA GLU A 552 25.13 14.36 26.98
C GLU A 552 26.41 14.47 27.80
N ASN A 553 27.54 14.77 27.15
CA ASN A 553 28.82 14.92 27.84
C ASN A 553 28.76 16.09 28.85
N LYS A 554 29.41 15.91 30.00
CA LYS A 554 29.54 16.97 31.00
C LYS A 554 30.54 18.02 30.55
N VAL A 555 30.25 19.28 30.88
CA VAL A 555 31.08 20.43 30.48
C VAL A 555 32.10 20.74 31.56
N THR A 556 33.38 20.75 31.19
CA THR A 556 34.44 21.25 32.08
C THR A 556 34.36 22.77 32.21
N ARG A 557 34.84 23.33 33.32
CA ARG A 557 34.87 24.77 33.57
C ARG A 557 35.55 25.58 32.46
N GLY A 558 36.67 25.11 31.91
CA GLY A 558 37.36 25.78 30.79
C GLY A 558 36.52 25.85 29.51
N HIS A 559 35.94 24.72 29.08
CA HIS A 559 35.03 24.71 27.92
C HIS A 559 33.78 25.57 28.14
N ALA A 560 33.21 25.58 29.35
CA ALA A 560 32.09 26.46 29.67
C ALA A 560 32.49 27.94 29.57
N ALA A 561 33.70 28.30 30.04
CA ALA A 561 34.21 29.66 29.90
C ALA A 561 34.31 30.12 28.44
N LYS A 562 34.85 29.26 27.55
CA LYS A 562 34.90 29.54 26.11
C LYS A 562 33.51 29.76 25.52
N MET A 563 32.58 28.83 25.75
CA MET A 563 31.23 28.93 25.19
C MET A 563 30.49 30.18 25.69
N ILE A 564 30.57 30.51 27.00
CA ILE A 564 29.90 31.67 27.57
C ILE A 564 30.52 32.98 27.07
N ALA A 565 31.85 33.08 27.02
CA ALA A 565 32.54 34.30 26.59
C ALA A 565 32.24 34.65 25.13
N LEU A 566 32.21 33.63 24.25
CA LEU A 566 31.82 33.78 22.85
C LEU A 566 30.34 34.18 22.73
N ALA A 567 29.45 33.45 23.40
CA ALA A 567 28.01 33.72 23.34
C ALA A 567 27.62 35.10 23.90
N ALA A 568 28.35 35.61 24.89
CA ALA A 568 28.14 36.95 25.45
C ALA A 568 28.88 38.06 24.68
N GLY A 569 29.55 37.74 23.57
CA GLY A 569 30.27 38.72 22.73
C GLY A 569 31.43 39.41 23.45
N LEU A 570 32.11 38.74 24.39
CA LEU A 570 33.19 39.35 25.16
C LEU A 570 34.50 39.43 24.37
N ASP A 571 35.20 40.56 24.49
CA ASP A 571 36.56 40.73 23.98
C ASP A 571 37.57 39.87 24.76
N TYR A 572 38.14 38.87 24.08
CA TYR A 572 39.07 37.89 24.66
C TYR A 572 40.45 37.88 24.01
N GLU A 573 40.64 38.51 22.84
CA GLU A 573 41.88 38.40 22.08
C GLU A 573 43.07 38.99 22.84
N GLY A 574 44.18 38.24 22.87
CA GLY A 574 45.40 38.66 23.57
C GLY A 574 45.31 38.66 25.10
N LEU A 575 44.19 38.23 25.69
CA LEU A 575 44.09 38.05 27.15
C LEU A 575 44.69 36.71 27.58
N VAL A 576 45.24 36.67 28.80
CA VAL A 576 45.81 35.47 29.42
C VAL A 576 45.29 35.38 30.86
N ALA A 577 44.82 34.21 31.26
CA ALA A 577 44.28 34.00 32.60
C ALA A 577 45.41 33.82 33.62
N ASP A 578 45.33 34.54 34.75
CA ASP A 578 46.32 34.49 35.83
C ASP A 578 45.85 33.55 36.95
N PHE A 579 45.99 32.24 36.73
CA PHE A 579 45.70 31.19 37.72
C PHE A 579 46.81 30.15 37.74
N ASN A 580 47.10 29.60 38.93
CA ASN A 580 48.20 28.65 39.14
C ASN A 580 48.08 27.36 38.29
N ASP A 581 46.87 26.96 37.89
CA ASP A 581 46.56 25.73 37.15
C ASP A 581 46.06 25.98 35.71
N VAL A 582 46.24 27.20 35.19
CA VAL A 582 45.93 27.57 33.81
C VAL A 582 47.22 28.02 33.12
N ALA A 583 47.73 27.20 32.20
CA ALA A 583 48.90 27.56 31.41
C ALA A 583 48.60 28.72 30.45
N GLU A 584 49.59 29.57 30.17
CA GLU A 584 49.42 30.72 29.26
C GLU A 584 49.00 30.29 27.85
N ASP A 585 49.50 29.15 27.38
CA ASP A 585 49.22 28.55 26.07
C ASP A 585 47.99 27.61 26.06
N TYR A 586 47.29 27.49 27.19
CA TYR A 586 46.06 26.71 27.24
C TYR A 586 44.97 27.37 26.39
N GLU A 587 44.36 26.61 25.47
CA GLU A 587 43.38 27.12 24.50
C GLU A 587 42.23 27.91 25.14
N MET A 588 41.79 27.56 26.36
CA MET A 588 40.69 28.25 27.04
C MET A 588 41.12 29.48 27.84
N SER A 589 42.44 29.74 27.96
CA SER A 589 43.01 30.82 28.78
C SER A 589 42.45 32.21 28.42
N PRO A 590 42.37 32.63 27.14
CA PRO A 590 41.85 33.95 26.79
C PRO A 590 40.39 34.17 27.21
N TYR A 591 39.55 33.14 27.07
CA TYR A 591 38.14 33.20 27.43
C TYR A 591 37.92 33.22 28.94
N ILE A 592 38.72 32.47 29.69
CA ILE A 592 38.73 32.55 31.16
C ILE A 592 39.10 33.96 31.59
N ALA A 593 40.13 34.56 30.98
CA ALA A 593 40.56 35.92 31.28
C ALA A 593 39.50 36.98 30.94
N ALA A 594 38.78 36.83 29.81
CA ALA A 594 37.66 37.70 29.44
C ALA A 594 36.55 37.68 30.50
N LEU A 595 36.20 36.49 31.02
CA LEU A 595 35.21 36.36 32.08
C LEU A 595 35.69 36.88 33.44
N VAL A 596 37.01 36.84 33.72
CA VAL A 596 37.60 37.51 34.89
C VAL A 596 37.51 39.03 34.74
N LYS A 597 37.83 39.58 33.57
CA LYS A 597 37.69 41.02 33.24
C LYS A 597 36.23 41.48 33.39
N LYS A 598 35.27 40.65 32.97
CA LYS A 598 33.82 40.84 33.16
C LYS A 598 33.35 40.62 34.61
N LYS A 599 34.23 40.15 35.50
CA LYS A 599 33.95 39.80 36.90
C LYS A 599 32.95 38.66 37.08
N ALA A 600 32.71 37.86 36.04
CA ALA A 600 31.88 36.67 36.09
C ALA A 600 32.61 35.51 36.80
N ILE A 601 33.95 35.49 36.80
CA ILE A 601 34.80 34.47 37.41
C ILE A 601 35.84 35.14 38.34
N LYS A 602 36.13 34.52 39.49
CA LYS A 602 37.17 34.95 40.46
C LYS A 602 38.25 33.90 40.78
N GLY A 603 38.00 32.62 40.48
CA GLY A 603 38.85 31.51 40.96
C GLY A 603 38.62 31.15 42.42
N TYR A 604 39.38 30.18 42.92
CA TYR A 604 39.33 29.71 44.31
C TYR A 604 40.41 30.39 45.17
N ASP A 605 40.25 30.36 46.50
CA ASP A 605 41.18 31.01 47.44
C ASP A 605 42.61 30.43 47.42
N ASP A 606 42.79 29.25 46.82
CA ASP A 606 44.09 28.60 46.60
C ASP A 606 44.83 29.10 45.33
N GLY A 607 44.25 30.08 44.62
CA GLY A 607 44.80 30.65 43.38
C GLY A 607 44.56 29.78 42.13
N ASN A 608 43.78 28.70 42.24
CA ASN A 608 43.43 27.83 41.11
C ASN A 608 42.07 28.19 40.50
N TYR A 609 41.87 27.86 39.23
CA TYR A 609 40.58 27.94 38.53
C TYR A 609 39.90 26.57 38.35
N ARG A 610 40.68 25.49 38.26
CA ARG A 610 40.25 24.10 38.01
C ARG A 610 39.61 23.92 36.64
N PRO A 611 40.31 24.23 35.53
CA PRO A 611 39.72 24.27 34.19
C PRO A 611 39.17 22.91 33.70
N PHE A 612 39.71 21.80 34.20
CA PHE A 612 39.35 20.44 33.78
C PHE A 612 38.24 19.81 34.62
N GLU A 613 37.82 20.44 35.72
CA GLU A 613 36.69 19.95 36.51
C GLU A 613 35.36 20.27 35.83
N ASN A 614 34.37 19.38 35.96
CA ASN A 614 33.02 19.63 35.46
C ASN A 614 32.32 20.75 36.23
N ILE A 615 31.68 21.68 35.51
CA ILE A 615 31.01 22.82 36.12
C ILE A 615 29.65 22.42 36.70
N LYS A 616 29.40 22.86 37.94
CA LYS A 616 28.10 22.76 38.61
C LYS A 616 27.10 23.75 38.02
N ARG A 617 25.81 23.39 38.03
CA ARG A 617 24.72 24.24 37.53
C ARG A 617 24.62 25.58 38.25
N SER A 618 24.79 25.63 39.57
CA SER A 618 24.74 26.89 40.32
C SER A 618 25.87 27.86 39.95
N HIS A 619 27.09 27.34 39.80
CA HIS A 619 28.24 28.13 39.36
C HIS A 619 28.06 28.65 37.93
N LEU A 620 27.53 27.81 37.03
CA LEU A 620 27.21 28.24 35.68
C LEU A 620 26.20 29.39 35.69
N ALA A 621 25.14 29.28 36.50
CA ALA A 621 24.10 30.30 36.57
C ALA A 621 24.67 31.68 36.88
N LYS A 622 25.55 31.75 37.88
CA LYS A 622 26.28 32.98 38.22
C LYS A 622 27.10 33.52 37.05
N ILE A 623 27.86 32.67 36.36
CA ILE A 623 28.74 33.12 35.27
C ILE A 623 27.90 33.65 34.11
N VAL A 624 26.83 32.95 33.71
CA VAL A 624 25.94 33.37 32.61
C VAL A 624 25.26 34.70 32.94
N VAL A 625 24.66 34.83 34.12
CA VAL A 625 23.99 36.09 34.52
C VAL A 625 24.93 37.28 34.45
N ILE A 626 26.16 37.14 34.97
CA ILE A 626 27.12 38.25 34.97
C ILE A 626 27.70 38.48 33.57
N ALA A 627 27.96 37.43 32.79
CA ALA A 627 28.51 37.57 31.45
C ALA A 627 27.55 38.30 30.50
N PHE A 628 26.26 38.00 30.60
CA PHE A 628 25.20 38.56 29.77
C PHE A 628 24.54 39.83 30.34
N ASP A 629 24.98 40.29 31.53
CA ASP A 629 24.35 41.39 32.28
C ASP A 629 22.84 41.19 32.51
N LEU A 630 22.41 39.96 32.82
CA LEU A 630 20.99 39.64 33.00
C LEU A 630 20.44 40.20 34.32
N GLU A 631 19.27 40.82 34.23
CA GLU A 631 18.47 41.25 35.37
C GLU A 631 17.27 40.31 35.60
N MET A 632 16.59 40.45 36.73
CA MET A 632 15.41 39.63 37.05
C MET A 632 14.31 39.83 35.99
N GLY A 633 13.84 38.72 35.40
CA GLY A 633 12.74 38.73 34.45
C GLY A 633 11.37 38.82 35.11
N ASP A 634 10.31 38.75 34.31
CA ASP A 634 8.91 38.80 34.74
C ASP A 634 8.30 37.40 35.03
N GLY A 635 9.00 36.34 34.64
CA GLY A 635 8.57 34.95 34.86
C GLY A 635 8.58 34.54 36.33
N SER A 636 7.60 33.72 36.71
CA SER A 636 7.52 33.18 38.06
C SER A 636 8.63 32.16 38.33
N VAL A 637 9.37 32.33 39.43
CA VAL A 637 10.37 31.35 39.87
C VAL A 637 9.74 30.33 40.81
N ASP A 638 9.75 29.06 40.39
CA ASP A 638 9.16 27.95 41.14
C ASP A 638 10.18 26.80 41.22
N LEU A 639 11.15 26.94 42.13
CA LEU A 639 12.26 26.00 42.34
C LEU A 639 12.35 25.60 43.81
N THR A 640 12.40 24.29 44.08
CA THR A 640 12.18 23.74 45.43
C THR A 640 13.45 23.54 46.26
N ASP A 641 14.63 23.51 45.63
CA ASP A 641 15.89 23.07 46.23
C ASP A 641 17.00 24.14 46.26
N ILE A 642 16.67 25.40 46.03
CA ILE A 642 17.66 26.50 45.93
C ILE A 642 17.71 27.41 47.17
N ALA A 643 16.83 27.21 48.15
CA ALA A 643 16.64 28.15 49.27
C ALA A 643 17.92 28.40 50.10
N THR A 644 18.78 27.39 50.25
CA THR A 644 20.04 27.46 51.01
C THR A 644 21.28 27.58 50.13
N ASN A 645 21.11 27.68 48.80
CA ASN A 645 22.24 27.73 47.87
C ASN A 645 22.86 29.13 47.81
N SER A 646 24.19 29.22 47.79
CA SER A 646 24.93 30.49 47.75
C SER A 646 24.76 31.27 46.45
N GLU A 647 24.36 30.63 45.36
CA GLU A 647 24.10 31.25 44.06
C GLU A 647 22.59 31.40 43.78
N LYS A 648 21.74 31.31 44.80
CA LYS A 648 20.28 31.37 44.69
C LYS A 648 19.80 32.52 43.78
N GLU A 649 20.25 33.75 44.02
CA GLU A 649 19.82 34.94 43.27
C GLU A 649 20.06 34.79 41.76
N TYR A 650 21.22 34.26 41.35
CA TYR A 650 21.54 34.04 39.95
C TYR A 650 20.68 32.94 39.31
N ILE A 651 20.33 31.91 40.10
CA ILE A 651 19.43 30.86 39.64
C ILE A 651 18.01 31.42 39.45
N GLU A 652 17.54 32.29 40.34
CA GLU A 652 16.25 32.99 40.22
C GLU A 652 16.21 33.90 38.98
N ILE A 653 17.31 34.59 38.68
CA ILE A 653 17.41 35.41 37.45
C ILE A 653 17.30 34.54 36.20
N LEU A 654 18.03 33.42 36.12
CA LEU A 654 17.90 32.53 34.96
C LEU A 654 16.49 31.94 34.84
N ALA A 655 15.86 31.57 35.96
CA ALA A 655 14.54 30.97 35.96
C ALA A 655 13.45 31.97 35.57
N SER A 656 13.50 33.20 36.08
CA SER A 656 12.53 34.26 35.76
C SER A 656 12.60 34.70 34.29
N ASN A 657 13.77 34.58 33.66
CA ASN A 657 13.96 34.83 32.24
C ASN A 657 13.68 33.59 31.35
N GLY A 658 13.27 32.46 31.94
CA GLY A 658 12.93 31.23 31.19
C GLY A 658 14.13 30.42 30.67
N LEU A 659 15.37 30.80 31.00
CA LEU A 659 16.58 30.10 30.56
C LEU A 659 16.73 28.72 31.20
N VAL A 660 16.21 28.56 32.43
CA VAL A 660 16.20 27.29 33.15
C VAL A 660 14.83 27.02 33.77
N LYS A 661 14.50 25.73 33.92
CA LYS A 661 13.32 25.27 34.65
C LYS A 661 13.66 24.09 35.56
N GLY A 662 12.81 23.85 36.56
CA GLY A 662 12.94 22.69 37.44
C GLY A 662 12.67 21.37 36.71
N TYR A 663 13.21 20.27 37.23
CA TYR A 663 13.01 18.93 36.66
C TYR A 663 11.63 18.37 37.00
N GLY A 664 10.82 18.11 35.98
CA GLY A 664 9.53 17.41 36.11
C GLY A 664 8.63 18.01 37.20
N GLU A 665 7.92 17.14 37.91
CA GLU A 665 7.02 17.55 39.00
C GLU A 665 7.76 17.96 40.29
N THR A 666 9.02 17.56 40.48
CA THR A 666 9.78 17.90 41.70
C THR A 666 10.21 19.35 41.72
N LYS A 667 10.26 20.00 40.54
CA LYS A 667 10.67 21.40 40.35
C LYS A 667 12.06 21.70 40.92
N GLU A 668 12.90 20.69 41.05
CA GLU A 668 14.28 20.86 41.53
C GLU A 668 15.16 21.47 40.43
N PHE A 669 16.02 22.41 40.78
CA PHE A 669 17.08 22.92 39.91
C PHE A 669 18.33 22.03 39.91
N ARG A 670 18.60 21.34 41.03
CA ARG A 670 19.76 20.48 41.30
C ARG A 670 21.09 21.25 41.20
N PRO A 671 21.34 22.24 42.08
CA PRO A 671 22.43 23.19 41.95
C PRO A 671 23.83 22.55 41.91
N ASP A 672 24.04 21.48 42.67
CA ASP A 672 25.32 20.77 42.76
C ASP A 672 25.58 19.78 41.62
N ARG A 673 24.57 19.52 40.77
CA ARG A 673 24.73 18.62 39.64
C ARG A 673 25.58 19.30 38.56
N THR A 674 26.43 18.54 37.91
CA THR A 674 27.14 19.01 36.72
C THR A 674 26.20 19.12 35.52
N ILE A 675 26.50 20.07 34.63
CA ILE A 675 25.68 20.37 33.45
C ILE A 675 26.15 19.58 32.22
N SER A 676 25.21 19.16 31.37
CA SER A 676 25.55 18.61 30.04
C SER A 676 25.79 19.71 29.01
N ARG A 677 26.39 19.34 27.87
CA ARG A 677 26.62 20.26 26.74
C ARG A 677 25.31 20.75 26.14
N ALA A 678 24.31 19.89 25.98
CA ALA A 678 22.99 20.28 25.48
C ALA A 678 22.26 21.25 26.40
N GLU A 679 22.35 21.05 27.72
CA GLU A 679 21.77 21.98 28.69
C GLU A 679 22.46 23.34 28.67
N LEU A 680 23.79 23.37 28.54
CA LEU A 680 24.53 24.62 28.36
C LEU A 680 24.15 25.29 27.04
N ALA A 681 24.04 24.54 25.94
CA ALA A 681 23.66 25.07 24.64
C ALA A 681 22.32 25.79 24.69
N LYS A 682 21.32 25.13 25.28
CA LYS A 682 20.01 25.73 25.53
C LYS A 682 20.10 27.05 26.31
N ILE A 683 20.82 27.06 27.43
CA ILE A 683 20.92 28.25 28.28
C ILE A 683 21.54 29.41 27.50
N LEU A 684 22.59 29.15 26.71
CA LEU A 684 23.29 30.18 25.95
C LEU A 684 22.46 30.70 24.78
N ALA A 685 21.85 29.82 23.98
CA ALA A 685 20.98 30.23 22.87
C ALA A 685 19.85 31.15 23.36
N LEU A 686 19.16 30.77 24.44
CA LEU A 686 18.12 31.60 25.05
C LEU A 686 18.65 32.91 25.64
N ALA A 687 19.87 32.92 26.19
CA ALA A 687 20.48 34.14 26.71
C ALA A 687 20.86 35.12 25.59
N MET A 688 21.32 34.61 24.45
CA MET A 688 21.63 35.40 23.26
C MET A 688 20.37 36.05 22.69
N ASP A 689 19.27 35.30 22.61
CA ASP A 689 17.97 35.83 22.16
C ASP A 689 17.51 37.02 23.01
N LEU A 690 17.71 36.97 24.33
CA LEU A 690 17.36 38.09 25.22
C LEU A 690 18.22 39.34 24.97
N GLN A 691 19.48 39.18 24.57
CA GLN A 691 20.34 40.32 24.21
C GLN A 691 19.99 40.91 22.83
N ALA A 692 19.45 40.09 21.92
CA ALA A 692 19.07 40.51 20.58
C ALA A 692 17.81 41.39 20.53
N VAL A 693 16.99 41.39 21.59
CA VAL A 693 15.83 42.29 21.71
C VAL A 693 16.32 43.70 22.06
N PRO A 694 16.22 44.70 21.16
CA PRO A 694 16.53 46.07 21.51
C PRO A 694 15.56 46.51 22.61
N GLY A 695 16.09 47.07 23.70
CA GLY A 695 15.27 47.60 24.79
C GLY A 695 14.09 48.42 24.27
N THR A 696 12.88 48.00 24.65
CA THR A 696 11.63 48.75 24.45
C THR A 696 11.69 50.14 25.06
#